data_AF-A0A506UJ04-F1
#
_entry.id   AF-A0A506UJ04-F1
#
_cell.length_a   1.000
_cell.length_b   1.000
_cell.length_c   1.000
_cell.angle_alpha   90.00
_cell.angle_beta   90.00
_cell.angle_gamma   90.00
#
_symmetry.space_group_name_H-M   'P 1'
#
loop_
_entity.id
_entity.type
_entity.pdbx_description
1 polymer ?
#
loop_
_entity_poly.entity_id
_entity_poly.type
_entity_poly.pdbx_seq_one_letter_code
_entity_poly.pdbx_strand_id
1 'polypeptide(L)'
;MMARIRSLQSEGRAGSGVPSAVTGGGGFAAKLADVAGSLSTRIYDLAQGAAQRAGLLAGTQQVEAPASGQYATGDPYAAKGYLQQHTDKGQEAIHGLDDNFSVKLANLFQAAPDNIRSGLGIYSGYRSNEHQAKLYSAALAKYGSEAEARKWVAPPGHSQHNKGMAADVSYNGVSLSKAPKEVTDWIHQNAAAYGLKFPLSNENWHIEDDSTRGGKGTTIDPRPLALRRDGTVFGEAYDRAASSAYLWRVQSGLSRELFQAQQDHPDDPYAFSAAKEEIRTRYLNDPALSDPLLREAFQKGFEQTSDGYQRQTAIAYGAKLKAEEQSAFASGIDAMGVNIERQAYTYGANPDGDKVVGDLVTSSQRSIDAAIDAGTVTPAAGETLKQDIAMRASQARIQGTYDALPTPESKQEFAAGLVDRWKEQDPALGAFNDAFMSDIQSLQRTLLSNAASLTTAQKQANATRKAQLSTLMDDDIASVLASGKGLDPSAGLSMAELEQYFTPAEIAKFRDERNLSLDIHDATSGMDAMTADDIAALVEDMKPEPGQNGYADQQKIYDAASKKAAAILKARETDPLGQAAAAGIVEIQPIDSTDSGTITQSLVARSQAARIAGGVLGTEMPLFTKAEVDALKVQGKSTDPALFGAVMQQMDFLANSDGLLSVKQTFGAPMMEDLQVWQSKMRYATQAEAQDWLKQHADPQWQERVKPLVSSGEAKAREVPFQDIVSELDPNWIADIGAPIDDASKRAMQNDYTMLVGQFYSRIGDIDAAQKQAIEAMKTVWGRTDALGGRGGRLMAYPPEKFYPAVASNQRYLKTEMQDLAKAAGVEIDQLSLVSDAKTEAAADRHEAPGYLISIVDPQTGFDELLTDDAGRPLRHFFDPEAARKDAMAKAEQDRSDANGMAPMTPAERKAARQQGGTAAPLEINIPDNKPKPSFGRSRSPGH
;
A
#
# COMPACT_ATOMS: atom_id res chain seq x y z
N MET A 1 74.96 56.06 -52.12
CA MET A 1 75.10 55.28 -53.38
C MET A 1 74.58 53.89 -53.06
N MET A 2 73.37 53.49 -53.46
CA MET A 2 72.88 53.20 -54.81
C MET A 2 73.61 52.03 -55.50
N ALA A 3 72.81 51.04 -55.91
CA ALA A 3 72.99 50.16 -57.07
C ALA A 3 74.02 48.98 -57.03
N ARG A 4 73.51 47.80 -56.65
CA ARG A 4 73.60 46.56 -57.46
C ARG A 4 72.17 45.95 -57.49
N ILE A 5 71.30 46.34 -58.42
CA ILE A 5 71.22 45.93 -59.84
C ILE A 5 70.95 44.41 -59.92
N ARG A 6 69.72 43.90 -60.14
CA ARG A 6 68.67 44.10 -61.18
C ARG A 6 68.81 43.06 -62.31
N SER A 7 67.68 42.55 -62.80
CA SER A 7 67.47 41.35 -63.64
C SER A 7 67.58 40.03 -62.84
N LEU A 8 66.82 38.98 -63.14
CA LEU A 8 65.94 38.73 -64.31
C LEU A 8 64.45 38.58 -63.94
N GLN A 9 63.59 38.66 -64.96
CA GLN A 9 62.19 38.19 -64.92
C GLN A 9 62.13 36.76 -65.47
N SER A 10 61.42 35.85 -64.81
CA SER A 10 60.76 34.70 -65.47
C SER A 10 59.86 33.91 -64.50
N GLU A 11 58.55 33.93 -64.79
CA GLU A 11 57.61 32.80 -64.74
C GLU A 11 57.53 31.91 -63.47
N GLY A 12 56.41 32.04 -62.73
CA GLY A 12 56.02 31.17 -61.61
C GLY A 12 54.51 31.26 -61.34
N ARG A 13 53.71 30.51 -62.09
CA ARG A 13 52.29 30.79 -62.39
C ARG A 13 51.27 30.15 -61.42
N ALA A 14 50.57 30.98 -60.64
CA ALA A 14 49.22 30.78 -60.09
C ALA A 14 48.68 32.16 -59.64
N GLY A 15 47.42 32.59 -59.81
CA GLY A 15 46.19 31.90 -60.23
C GLY A 15 45.40 31.39 -59.01
N SER A 16 44.24 31.91 -58.62
CA SER A 16 43.36 32.99 -59.13
C SER A 16 42.90 33.85 -57.93
N GLY A 17 42.63 35.16 -58.03
CA GLY A 17 41.53 35.75 -58.82
C GLY A 17 40.35 36.07 -57.91
N VAL A 18 40.43 37.16 -57.15
CA VAL A 18 39.33 37.67 -56.30
C VAL A 18 38.28 38.36 -57.18
N PRO A 19 37.00 37.96 -57.15
CA PRO A 19 35.93 38.70 -57.81
C PRO A 19 35.60 39.98 -57.02
N SER A 20 35.67 41.14 -57.67
CA SER A 20 35.22 42.41 -57.07
C SER A 20 33.69 42.56 -57.09
N ALA A 21 33.03 41.88 -56.16
CA ALA A 21 31.67 42.14 -55.68
C ALA A 21 31.59 41.65 -54.22
N VAL A 22 30.98 42.35 -53.26
CA VAL A 22 29.92 43.37 -53.34
C VAL A 22 30.25 44.59 -52.47
N THR A 23 30.48 45.76 -53.08
CA THR A 23 30.54 47.06 -52.37
C THR A 23 29.13 47.64 -52.15
N GLY A 24 28.27 46.86 -51.49
CA GLY A 24 26.84 47.14 -51.29
C GLY A 24 26.30 46.52 -50.01
N GLY A 25 27.14 46.42 -48.97
CA GLY A 25 26.95 45.56 -47.79
C GLY A 25 25.68 45.80 -46.96
N GLY A 26 25.03 46.96 -47.03
CA GLY A 26 23.80 47.23 -46.27
C GLY A 26 22.55 46.48 -46.77
N GLY A 27 22.59 45.90 -47.98
CA GLY A 27 21.39 45.34 -48.62
C GLY A 27 20.97 43.94 -48.18
N PHE A 28 21.81 43.19 -47.46
CA PHE A 28 21.54 41.79 -47.10
C PHE A 28 20.85 41.67 -45.73
N ALA A 29 21.45 42.21 -44.67
CA ALA A 29 20.85 42.26 -43.35
C ALA A 29 19.48 42.97 -43.32
N ALA A 30 19.32 44.04 -44.12
CA ALA A 30 18.05 44.75 -44.26
C ALA A 30 16.95 43.88 -44.88
N LYS A 31 17.26 43.04 -45.88
CA LYS A 31 16.30 42.08 -46.44
C LYS A 31 15.98 40.95 -45.45
N LEU A 32 16.93 40.50 -44.64
CA LEU A 32 16.66 39.52 -43.59
C LEU A 32 15.80 40.09 -42.44
N ALA A 33 15.93 41.39 -42.12
CA ALA A 33 15.02 42.07 -41.21
C ALA A 33 13.60 42.19 -41.79
N ASP A 34 13.48 42.53 -43.08
CA ASP A 34 12.20 42.59 -43.82
C ASP A 34 11.53 41.20 -43.92
N VAL A 35 12.31 40.12 -44.09
CA VAL A 35 11.81 38.74 -43.95
C VAL A 35 11.32 38.47 -42.53
N ALA A 36 12.15 38.70 -41.50
CA ALA A 36 11.78 38.45 -40.10
C ALA A 36 10.53 39.24 -39.64
N GLY A 37 10.30 40.43 -40.20
CA GLY A 37 9.14 41.29 -39.98
C GLY A 37 7.98 41.12 -40.98
N SER A 38 8.04 40.16 -41.91
CA SER A 38 6.95 39.84 -42.87
C SER A 38 6.61 38.34 -42.93
N LEU A 39 6.96 37.60 -41.87
CA LEU A 39 6.76 36.15 -41.78
C LEU A 39 5.36 35.78 -41.25
N SER A 40 4.69 36.62 -40.46
CA SER A 40 3.43 36.27 -39.80
C SER A 40 2.37 35.84 -40.79
N THR A 41 2.16 36.62 -41.86
CA THR A 41 1.15 36.29 -42.89
C THR A 41 1.43 34.93 -43.55
N ARG A 42 2.70 34.67 -43.90
CA ARG A 42 3.14 33.44 -44.60
C ARG A 42 2.99 32.21 -43.71
N ILE A 43 3.40 32.34 -42.45
CA ILE A 43 3.32 31.32 -41.39
C ILE A 43 1.87 31.06 -40.97
N TYR A 44 1.05 32.11 -40.88
CA TYR A 44 -0.39 32.04 -40.60
C TYR A 44 -1.13 31.27 -41.70
N ASP A 45 -0.90 31.61 -42.97
CA ASP A 45 -1.46 30.88 -44.11
C ASP A 45 -1.03 29.41 -44.14
N LEU A 46 0.18 29.09 -43.65
CA LEU A 46 0.67 27.72 -43.55
C LEU A 46 -0.06 26.97 -42.40
N ALA A 47 -0.18 27.59 -41.23
CA ALA A 47 -0.88 27.03 -40.07
C ALA A 47 -2.38 26.80 -40.35
N GLN A 48 -3.06 27.78 -40.94
CA GLN A 48 -4.47 27.66 -41.36
C GLN A 48 -4.65 26.53 -42.37
N GLY A 49 -3.82 26.50 -43.43
CA GLY A 49 -3.89 25.44 -44.44
C GLY A 49 -3.60 24.05 -43.87
N ALA A 50 -2.66 23.92 -42.94
CA ALA A 50 -2.34 22.67 -42.27
C ALA A 50 -3.46 22.19 -41.35
N ALA A 51 -4.06 23.08 -40.55
CA ALA A 51 -5.21 22.76 -39.70
C ALA A 51 -6.43 22.32 -40.53
N GLN A 52 -6.70 22.98 -41.67
CA GLN A 52 -7.79 22.63 -42.58
C GLN A 52 -7.58 21.26 -43.25
N ARG A 53 -6.34 20.92 -43.68
CA ARG A 53 -6.05 19.61 -44.27
C ARG A 53 -6.02 18.49 -43.24
N ALA A 54 -5.53 18.72 -42.03
CA ALA A 54 -5.63 17.76 -40.93
C ALA A 54 -7.09 17.37 -40.63
N GLY A 55 -8.01 18.34 -40.63
CA GLY A 55 -9.45 18.11 -40.48
C GLY A 55 -10.10 17.26 -41.59
N LEU A 56 -9.42 17.08 -42.74
CA LEU A 56 -9.86 16.20 -43.84
C LEU A 56 -9.18 14.82 -43.82
N LEU A 57 -8.06 14.66 -43.12
CA LEU A 57 -7.23 13.45 -43.13
C LEU A 57 -7.47 12.50 -41.94
N ALA A 58 -8.29 12.90 -40.96
CA ALA A 58 -8.61 12.12 -39.77
C ALA A 58 -9.36 10.77 -40.01
N GLY A 59 -9.56 10.36 -41.27
CA GLY A 59 -10.34 9.18 -41.65
C GLY A 59 -9.57 7.90 -41.98
N THR A 60 -8.24 7.91 -42.17
CA THR A 60 -7.53 6.75 -42.78
C THR A 60 -6.17 6.38 -42.17
N GLN A 61 -6.20 5.39 -41.27
CA GLN A 61 -5.25 4.28 -41.07
C GLN A 61 -3.75 4.49 -40.75
N GLN A 62 -3.13 3.38 -40.32
CA GLN A 62 -1.79 3.25 -39.72
C GLN A 62 -0.70 2.91 -40.75
N VAL A 63 0.54 3.29 -40.46
CA VAL A 63 1.76 2.58 -40.88
C VAL A 63 2.77 2.64 -39.71
N GLU A 64 3.71 1.69 -39.66
CA GLU A 64 4.71 1.47 -38.60
C GLU A 64 6.01 2.26 -38.80
N ALA A 65 6.93 2.22 -37.82
CA ALA A 65 8.17 3.00 -37.79
C ALA A 65 9.45 2.13 -37.86
N PRO A 66 10.50 2.55 -38.60
CA PRO A 66 11.84 1.93 -38.55
C PRO A 66 12.74 2.55 -37.47
N ALA A 67 13.81 1.84 -37.10
CA ALA A 67 14.67 2.16 -35.95
C ALA A 67 15.82 3.15 -36.24
N SER A 68 16.44 3.62 -35.16
CA SER A 68 17.51 4.64 -35.10
C SER A 68 18.86 4.20 -35.69
N GLY A 69 19.55 5.14 -36.35
CA GLY A 69 20.98 5.08 -36.70
C GLY A 69 21.77 6.24 -36.07
N GLN A 70 23.09 6.09 -35.95
CA GLN A 70 23.96 6.97 -35.14
C GLN A 70 24.55 8.16 -35.94
N TYR A 71 24.87 9.25 -35.22
CA TYR A 71 25.57 10.44 -35.74
C TYR A 71 27.02 10.48 -35.25
N ALA A 72 27.90 11.21 -35.96
CA ALA A 72 29.34 11.19 -35.72
C ALA A 72 29.96 12.58 -35.50
N THR A 73 30.72 12.69 -34.40
CA THR A 73 31.92 13.52 -34.18
C THR A 73 31.90 15.03 -34.47
N GLY A 74 32.08 15.84 -33.41
CA GLY A 74 32.60 17.21 -33.48
C GLY A 74 31.69 18.30 -32.91
N ASP A 75 30.38 18.06 -32.87
CA ASP A 75 29.37 19.01 -32.41
C ASP A 75 29.23 19.03 -30.86
N PRO A 76 29.34 20.21 -30.20
CA PRO A 76 29.06 20.36 -28.77
C PRO A 76 27.64 19.99 -28.36
N TYR A 77 26.62 20.18 -29.20
CA TYR A 77 25.25 19.79 -28.88
C TYR A 77 25.09 18.28 -28.85
N ALA A 78 25.63 17.56 -29.85
CA ALA A 78 25.71 16.09 -29.83
C ALA A 78 26.59 15.56 -28.69
N ALA A 79 27.70 16.24 -28.34
CA ALA A 79 28.54 15.86 -27.20
C ALA A 79 27.80 16.01 -25.87
N LYS A 80 27.11 17.15 -25.65
CA LYS A 80 26.26 17.38 -24.47
C LYS A 80 25.07 16.42 -24.43
N GLY A 81 24.42 16.15 -25.56
CA GLY A 81 23.35 15.15 -25.69
C GLY A 81 23.81 13.73 -25.36
N TYR A 82 25.02 13.34 -25.79
CA TYR A 82 25.65 12.06 -25.40
C TYR A 82 25.95 12.02 -23.89
N LEU A 83 26.58 13.06 -23.34
CA LEU A 83 26.91 13.12 -21.90
C LEU A 83 25.66 13.15 -21.01
N GLN A 84 24.55 13.75 -21.48
CA GLN A 84 23.27 13.76 -20.78
C GLN A 84 22.60 12.38 -20.70
N GLN A 85 22.88 11.47 -21.64
CA GLN A 85 22.46 10.06 -21.55
C GLN A 85 23.30 9.27 -20.52
N HIS A 86 24.45 9.81 -20.09
CA HIS A 86 25.39 9.19 -19.17
C HIS A 86 25.42 9.91 -17.79
N THR A 87 24.29 10.48 -17.37
CA THR A 87 24.11 11.03 -16.02
C THR A 87 22.66 10.94 -15.55
N ASP A 88 22.47 10.82 -14.23
CA ASP A 88 21.19 10.98 -13.53
C ASP A 88 20.90 12.45 -13.14
N LYS A 89 21.81 13.37 -13.47
CA LYS A 89 21.71 14.79 -13.11
C LYS A 89 20.95 15.59 -14.18
N GLY A 90 20.24 16.63 -13.72
CA GLY A 90 19.41 17.48 -14.58
C GLY A 90 20.20 18.30 -15.60
N GLN A 91 19.52 18.70 -16.67
CA GLN A 91 20.07 19.31 -17.90
C GLN A 91 21.11 20.41 -17.66
N GLU A 92 20.90 21.28 -16.66
CA GLU A 92 21.82 22.38 -16.30
C GLU A 92 23.26 21.90 -16.02
N ALA A 93 23.43 20.70 -15.44
CA ALA A 93 24.73 20.14 -15.10
C ALA A 93 25.57 19.77 -16.34
N ILE A 94 24.93 19.52 -17.49
CA ILE A 94 25.59 19.16 -18.74
C ILE A 94 25.59 20.34 -19.73
N HIS A 95 24.48 21.07 -19.83
CA HIS A 95 24.36 22.24 -20.71
C HIS A 95 25.34 23.36 -20.33
N GLY A 96 25.59 23.57 -19.03
CA GLY A 96 26.54 24.57 -18.53
C GLY A 96 28.02 24.17 -18.58
N LEU A 97 28.37 22.98 -19.11
CA LEU A 97 29.77 22.65 -19.38
C LEU A 97 30.31 23.54 -20.51
N ASP A 98 31.62 23.83 -20.49
CA ASP A 98 32.28 24.48 -21.63
C ASP A 98 32.17 23.57 -22.87
N ASP A 99 31.97 24.16 -24.05
CA ASP A 99 31.71 23.38 -25.27
C ASP A 99 32.92 22.53 -25.66
N ASN A 100 34.13 23.07 -25.62
CA ASN A 100 35.35 22.30 -25.90
C ASN A 100 35.58 21.21 -24.84
N PHE A 101 35.41 21.54 -23.56
CA PHE A 101 35.49 20.57 -22.47
C PHE A 101 34.47 19.43 -22.63
N SER A 102 33.23 19.74 -23.05
CA SER A 102 32.20 18.73 -23.30
C SER A 102 32.54 17.82 -24.47
N VAL A 103 33.09 18.35 -25.57
CA VAL A 103 33.56 17.56 -26.71
C VAL A 103 34.75 16.68 -26.33
N LYS A 104 35.75 17.24 -25.61
CA LYS A 104 36.90 16.49 -25.06
C LYS A 104 36.44 15.32 -24.17
N LEU A 105 35.50 15.57 -23.26
CA LEU A 105 34.99 14.58 -22.30
C LEU A 105 34.12 13.51 -22.97
N ALA A 106 33.25 13.89 -23.92
CA ALA A 106 32.47 12.94 -24.72
C ALA A 106 33.37 12.02 -25.57
N ASN A 107 34.43 12.58 -26.18
CA ASN A 107 35.41 11.80 -26.94
C ASN A 107 36.18 10.82 -26.04
N LEU A 108 36.62 11.25 -24.86
CA LEU A 108 37.26 10.38 -23.87
C LEU A 108 36.33 9.22 -23.43
N PHE A 109 35.05 9.49 -23.23
CA PHE A 109 34.08 8.45 -22.87
C PHE A 109 33.84 7.48 -24.04
N GLN A 110 33.64 7.97 -25.26
CA GLN A 110 33.43 7.12 -26.44
C GLN A 110 34.64 6.25 -26.76
N ALA A 111 35.87 6.76 -26.55
CA ALA A 111 37.11 6.02 -26.72
C ALA A 111 37.33 4.87 -25.72
N ALA A 112 36.54 4.79 -24.63
CA ALA A 112 36.64 3.68 -23.69
C ALA A 112 36.26 2.34 -24.35
N PRO A 113 36.93 1.22 -24.01
CA PRO A 113 36.47 -0.12 -24.37
C PRO A 113 35.03 -0.38 -23.93
N ASP A 114 34.26 -1.21 -24.64
CA ASP A 114 32.82 -1.38 -24.42
C ASP A 114 32.46 -1.80 -22.97
N ASN A 115 33.31 -2.62 -22.35
CA ASN A 115 33.19 -3.07 -20.96
C ASN A 115 33.55 -2.00 -19.91
N ILE A 116 34.03 -0.83 -20.35
CA ILE A 116 34.25 0.36 -19.53
C ILE A 116 33.20 1.43 -19.91
N ARG A 117 33.05 1.72 -21.21
CA ARG A 117 32.13 2.74 -21.76
C ARG A 117 30.71 2.60 -21.20
N SER A 118 30.19 1.37 -21.17
CA SER A 118 28.83 1.06 -20.70
C SER A 118 28.55 1.43 -19.24
N GLY A 119 29.59 1.63 -18.42
CA GLY A 119 29.46 2.09 -17.04
C GLY A 119 29.85 3.55 -16.80
N LEU A 120 30.51 4.23 -17.74
CA LEU A 120 31.00 5.61 -17.54
C LEU A 120 29.85 6.61 -17.42
N GLY A 121 30.02 7.61 -16.56
CA GLY A 121 29.08 8.70 -16.43
C GLY A 121 29.65 9.97 -15.80
N ILE A 122 28.80 10.99 -15.67
CA ILE A 122 29.09 12.22 -14.93
C ILE A 122 28.34 12.19 -13.59
N TYR A 123 29.10 12.28 -12.50
CA TYR A 123 28.59 12.38 -11.14
C TYR A 123 28.20 13.82 -10.77
N SER A 124 28.98 14.80 -11.23
CA SER A 124 28.74 16.24 -11.06
C SER A 124 29.41 17.01 -12.20
N GLY A 125 28.63 17.79 -12.96
CA GLY A 125 29.10 18.60 -14.09
C GLY A 125 29.23 20.08 -13.71
N TYR A 126 28.64 20.97 -14.51
CA TYR A 126 28.54 22.39 -14.18
C TYR A 126 27.85 22.63 -12.84
N ARG A 127 28.29 23.67 -12.11
CA ARG A 127 27.66 24.14 -10.87
C ARG A 127 27.58 25.67 -10.87
N SER A 128 26.40 26.23 -10.67
CA SER A 128 26.25 27.69 -10.53
C SER A 128 27.00 28.22 -9.29
N ASN A 129 27.30 29.52 -9.26
CA ASN A 129 27.97 30.14 -8.11
C ASN A 129 27.13 30.08 -6.83
N GLU A 130 25.80 30.12 -6.96
CA GLU A 130 24.82 30.03 -5.87
C GLU A 130 24.74 28.61 -5.33
N HIS A 131 24.84 27.60 -6.20
CA HIS A 131 24.97 26.21 -5.78
C HIS A 131 26.32 25.99 -5.06
N GLN A 132 27.41 26.53 -5.60
CA GLN A 132 28.72 26.45 -4.96
C GLN A 132 28.76 27.20 -3.62
N ALA A 133 28.02 28.30 -3.46
CA ALA A 133 27.89 29.02 -2.19
C ALA A 133 27.19 28.17 -1.11
N LYS A 134 26.17 27.39 -1.49
CA LYS A 134 25.51 26.42 -0.60
C LYS A 134 26.48 25.31 -0.18
N LEU A 135 27.23 24.73 -1.13
CA LEU A 135 28.25 23.71 -0.84
C LEU A 135 29.39 24.25 0.03
N TYR A 136 29.87 25.46 -0.23
CA TYR A 136 30.94 26.10 0.52
C TYR A 136 30.50 26.48 1.94
N SER A 137 29.27 26.98 2.11
CA SER A 137 28.66 27.21 3.43
C SER A 137 28.52 25.90 4.23
N ALA A 138 28.07 24.81 3.60
CA ALA A 138 28.02 23.49 4.22
C ALA A 138 29.42 22.95 4.59
N ALA A 139 30.44 23.22 3.77
CA ALA A 139 31.82 22.86 4.08
C ALA A 139 32.39 23.67 5.25
N LEU A 140 32.12 24.97 5.32
CA LEU A 140 32.49 25.82 6.47
C LEU A 140 31.84 25.31 7.77
N ALA A 141 30.55 24.96 7.73
CA ALA A 141 29.84 24.38 8.87
C ALA A 141 30.38 23.00 9.29
N LYS A 142 30.83 22.18 8.33
CA LYS A 142 31.36 20.82 8.58
C LYS A 142 32.82 20.80 9.06
N TYR A 143 33.66 21.70 8.52
CA TYR A 143 35.12 21.71 8.75
C TYR A 143 35.59 22.85 9.66
N GLY A 144 34.69 23.70 10.16
CA GLY A 144 34.91 24.63 11.26
C GLY A 144 35.79 25.86 10.97
N SER A 145 36.48 25.89 9.83
CA SER A 145 37.26 27.04 9.38
C SER A 145 37.35 27.11 7.86
N GLU A 146 37.59 28.31 7.32
CA GLU A 146 37.87 28.50 5.90
C GLU A 146 39.11 27.72 5.43
N ALA A 147 40.16 27.67 6.25
CA ALA A 147 41.41 26.98 5.91
C ALA A 147 41.23 25.46 5.74
N GLU A 148 40.32 24.84 6.49
CA GLU A 148 39.99 23.42 6.31
C GLU A 148 38.92 23.20 5.23
N ALA A 149 37.87 24.04 5.17
CA ALA A 149 36.82 23.93 4.15
C ALA A 149 37.38 24.05 2.72
N ARG A 150 38.32 24.96 2.48
CA ARG A 150 38.98 25.17 1.17
C ARG A 150 39.85 24.00 0.69
N LYS A 151 40.08 22.97 1.52
CA LYS A 151 40.74 21.71 1.10
C LYS A 151 39.78 20.73 0.45
N TRP A 152 38.47 20.94 0.59
CA TRP A 152 37.42 20.00 0.15
C TRP A 152 36.36 20.65 -0.75
N VAL A 153 36.14 21.97 -0.63
CA VAL A 153 35.21 22.74 -1.47
C VAL A 153 35.83 24.10 -1.78
N ALA A 154 36.05 24.38 -3.06
CA ALA A 154 36.51 25.70 -3.50
C ALA A 154 35.45 26.79 -3.24
N PRO A 155 35.84 28.04 -2.94
CA PRO A 155 34.90 29.14 -2.81
C PRO A 155 34.11 29.40 -4.12
N PRO A 156 32.93 30.04 -4.07
CA PRO A 156 32.16 30.44 -5.26
C PRO A 156 33.00 31.28 -6.23
N GLY A 157 32.82 31.08 -7.54
CA GLY A 157 33.62 31.70 -8.60
C GLY A 157 35.06 31.16 -8.73
N HIS A 158 35.55 30.41 -7.75
CA HIS A 158 36.90 29.85 -7.72
C HIS A 158 36.94 28.33 -8.00
N SER A 159 35.79 27.66 -8.16
CA SER A 159 35.74 26.29 -8.68
C SER A 159 35.74 26.29 -10.21
N GLN A 160 36.37 25.29 -10.83
CA GLN A 160 36.33 25.12 -12.28
C GLN A 160 34.97 24.60 -12.77
N HIS A 161 34.19 23.94 -11.89
CA HIS A 161 32.78 23.64 -12.14
C HIS A 161 31.92 24.90 -12.33
N ASN A 162 32.32 26.05 -11.76
CA ASN A 162 31.64 27.33 -12.00
C ASN A 162 31.89 27.92 -13.39
N LYS A 163 32.84 27.35 -14.14
CA LYS A 163 33.25 27.77 -15.49
C LYS A 163 32.92 26.73 -16.56
N GLY A 164 32.31 25.61 -16.17
CA GLY A 164 32.08 24.46 -17.06
C GLY A 164 33.34 23.69 -17.50
N MET A 165 34.53 24.06 -17.00
CA MET A 165 35.83 23.50 -17.39
C MET A 165 36.28 22.31 -16.52
N ALA A 166 35.37 21.72 -15.75
CA ALA A 166 35.64 20.54 -14.94
C ALA A 166 34.38 19.70 -14.65
N ALA A 167 34.60 18.40 -14.40
CA ALA A 167 33.57 17.44 -14.02
C ALA A 167 34.11 16.41 -13.01
N ASP A 168 33.19 15.81 -12.27
CA ASP A 168 33.43 14.66 -11.39
C ASP A 168 32.88 13.42 -12.10
N VAL A 169 33.75 12.46 -12.42
CA VAL A 169 33.39 11.25 -13.20
C VAL A 169 32.76 10.17 -12.30
N SER A 170 31.83 9.39 -12.85
CA SER A 170 31.26 8.18 -12.24
C SER A 170 31.52 6.91 -13.07
N TYR A 171 31.39 5.76 -12.40
CA TYR A 171 31.26 4.43 -13.00
C TYR A 171 30.08 3.71 -12.33
N ASN A 172 29.16 3.13 -13.10
CA ASN A 172 27.94 2.47 -12.62
C ASN A 172 27.15 3.31 -11.60
N GLY A 173 27.01 4.61 -11.86
CA GLY A 173 26.27 5.56 -11.02
C GLY A 173 26.99 6.04 -9.74
N VAL A 174 28.15 5.50 -9.39
CA VAL A 174 28.95 5.95 -8.23
C VAL A 174 30.21 6.69 -8.68
N SER A 175 30.72 7.64 -7.87
CA SER A 175 31.99 8.35 -8.14
C SER A 175 33.12 7.40 -8.54
N LEU A 176 33.96 7.81 -9.50
CA LEU A 176 35.12 7.07 -10.01
C LEU A 176 36.11 6.62 -8.90
N SER A 177 36.11 7.29 -7.74
CA SER A 177 36.79 6.85 -6.52
C SER A 177 36.45 5.41 -6.07
N LYS A 178 35.30 4.88 -6.49
CA LYS A 178 34.79 3.53 -6.17
C LYS A 178 34.81 2.56 -7.36
N ALA A 179 35.31 2.97 -8.51
CA ALA A 179 35.38 2.11 -9.69
C ALA A 179 36.47 1.03 -9.53
N PRO A 180 36.39 -0.08 -10.29
CA PRO A 180 37.50 -1.04 -10.42
C PRO A 180 38.78 -0.33 -10.85
N LYS A 181 39.94 -0.80 -10.39
CA LYS A 181 41.23 -0.11 -10.57
C LYS A 181 41.53 0.09 -12.06
N GLU A 182 41.24 -0.91 -12.87
CA GLU A 182 41.39 -0.91 -14.33
C GLU A 182 40.57 0.17 -15.04
N VAL A 183 39.42 0.59 -14.50
CA VAL A 183 38.60 1.69 -15.03
C VAL A 183 39.27 3.03 -14.73
N THR A 184 39.64 3.25 -13.46
CA THR A 184 40.30 4.50 -13.03
C THR A 184 41.67 4.67 -13.69
N ASP A 185 42.45 3.59 -13.77
CA ASP A 185 43.73 3.54 -14.48
C ASP A 185 43.56 3.91 -15.97
N TRP A 186 42.54 3.35 -16.64
CA TRP A 186 42.29 3.64 -18.06
C TRP A 186 41.97 5.12 -18.29
N ILE A 187 41.07 5.70 -17.50
CA ILE A 187 40.68 7.12 -17.66
C ILE A 187 41.88 8.03 -17.38
N HIS A 188 42.65 7.76 -16.32
CA HIS A 188 43.83 8.57 -15.95
C HIS A 188 44.93 8.52 -17.00
N GLN A 189 45.15 7.36 -17.63
CA GLN A 189 46.13 7.19 -18.70
C GLN A 189 45.70 7.86 -20.02
N ASN A 190 44.39 7.90 -20.31
CA ASN A 190 43.89 8.41 -21.59
C ASN A 190 43.51 9.89 -21.58
N ALA A 191 43.13 10.49 -20.43
CA ALA A 191 42.65 11.87 -20.35
C ALA A 191 43.57 12.91 -21.03
N ALA A 192 44.88 12.79 -20.85
CA ALA A 192 45.86 13.71 -21.46
C ALA A 192 45.84 13.70 -23.00
N ALA A 193 45.48 12.57 -23.63
CA ALA A 193 45.36 12.47 -25.09
C ALA A 193 44.15 13.27 -25.65
N TYR A 194 43.20 13.64 -24.79
CA TYR A 194 42.02 14.45 -25.13
C TYR A 194 42.14 15.90 -24.60
N GLY A 195 43.32 16.35 -24.16
CA GLY A 195 43.53 17.70 -23.63
C GLY A 195 42.84 17.93 -22.28
N LEU A 196 42.79 16.90 -21.44
CA LEU A 196 42.21 16.91 -20.10
C LEU A 196 43.25 16.44 -19.07
N LYS A 197 43.12 16.89 -17.81
CA LYS A 197 44.04 16.51 -16.73
C LYS A 197 43.32 16.26 -15.41
N PHE A 198 43.98 15.51 -14.52
CA PHE A 198 43.64 15.40 -13.10
C PHE A 198 44.67 16.22 -12.30
N PRO A 199 44.43 17.51 -12.00
CA PRO A 199 45.43 18.38 -11.38
C PRO A 199 45.44 18.32 -9.85
N LEU A 200 44.52 17.55 -9.25
CA LEU A 200 44.38 17.35 -7.82
C LEU A 200 44.74 15.91 -7.48
N SER A 201 45.91 15.68 -6.89
CA SER A 201 46.39 14.33 -6.53
C SER A 201 45.56 13.64 -5.44
N ASN A 202 44.66 14.37 -4.78
CA ASN A 202 43.70 13.89 -3.80
C ASN A 202 42.30 13.58 -4.37
N GLU A 203 42.01 13.89 -5.64
CA GLU A 203 40.68 13.77 -6.25
C GLU A 203 40.72 12.99 -7.56
N ASN A 204 40.89 11.67 -7.49
CA ASN A 204 41.04 10.81 -8.68
C ASN A 204 39.76 10.65 -9.52
N TRP A 205 38.69 11.38 -9.20
CA TRP A 205 37.45 11.52 -9.99
C TRP A 205 37.35 12.87 -10.71
N HIS A 206 38.17 13.86 -10.35
CA HIS A 206 38.00 15.26 -10.75
C HIS A 206 38.88 15.63 -11.95
N ILE A 207 38.26 15.86 -13.10
CA ILE A 207 38.94 16.13 -14.37
C ILE A 207 38.75 17.60 -14.77
N GLU A 208 39.86 18.34 -14.95
CA GLU A 208 39.92 19.72 -15.46
C GLU A 208 40.37 19.74 -16.94
N ASP A 209 40.07 20.83 -17.65
CA ASP A 209 40.80 21.24 -18.85
C ASP A 209 42.31 21.51 -18.54
N ASP A 210 43.20 21.34 -19.53
CA ASP A 210 44.64 21.40 -19.31
C ASP A 210 45.23 22.80 -18.96
N SER A 211 44.53 23.89 -19.27
CA SER A 211 45.04 25.28 -19.34
C SER A 211 45.41 26.01 -18.01
N THR A 212 45.54 25.32 -16.88
CA THR A 212 45.38 25.95 -15.53
C THR A 212 46.66 26.04 -14.62
N ARG A 213 47.11 27.29 -14.33
CA ARG A 213 47.94 27.90 -13.21
C ARG A 213 49.41 27.49 -12.84
N GLY A 214 50.34 28.49 -12.67
CA GLY A 214 51.50 28.45 -11.71
C GLY A 214 52.80 29.29 -11.98
N GLY A 215 53.40 29.97 -10.95
CA GLY A 215 54.83 30.42 -10.91
C GLY A 215 55.20 31.85 -10.34
N LYS A 216 56.28 32.00 -9.53
CA LYS A 216 56.97 33.28 -9.11
C LYS A 216 58.43 33.04 -8.59
N GLY A 217 59.26 34.09 -8.41
CA GLY A 217 60.68 34.03 -7.95
C GLY A 217 61.20 35.26 -7.14
N THR A 218 62.50 35.29 -6.77
CA THR A 218 63.05 36.14 -5.66
C THR A 218 64.31 36.99 -6.00
N THR A 219 64.65 37.99 -5.17
CA THR A 219 65.70 39.03 -5.39
C THR A 219 66.89 38.99 -4.38
N ILE A 220 67.94 39.82 -4.59
CA ILE A 220 69.23 39.84 -3.85
C ILE A 220 69.73 41.27 -3.46
N ASP A 221 70.45 41.34 -2.33
CA ASP A 221 71.03 42.45 -1.51
C ASP A 221 72.02 43.44 -2.20
N PRO A 222 71.97 44.77 -1.90
CA PRO A 222 72.92 45.78 -2.38
C PRO A 222 73.78 46.46 -1.28
N ARG A 223 75.12 46.53 -1.47
CA ARG A 223 76.04 47.41 -0.68
C ARG A 223 77.15 48.05 -1.53
N PRO A 224 77.45 49.36 -1.40
CA PRO A 224 78.50 50.06 -2.13
C PRO A 224 79.87 50.10 -1.40
N LEU A 225 80.90 50.62 -2.08
CA LEU A 225 82.25 50.88 -1.55
C LEU A 225 82.48 52.39 -1.42
N ALA A 226 83.32 52.81 -0.46
CA ALA A 226 83.55 54.23 -0.17
C ALA A 226 84.53 54.92 -1.15
N LEU A 227 84.30 56.22 -1.38
CA LEU A 227 85.17 57.11 -2.16
C LEU A 227 86.36 57.60 -1.32
N ARG A 228 87.47 57.98 -1.98
CA ARG A 228 88.74 58.37 -1.35
C ARG A 228 88.93 59.88 -1.17
N ARG A 229 88.53 60.69 -2.15
CA ARG A 229 88.53 62.18 -2.12
C ARG A 229 89.84 62.82 -1.62
N ASP A 230 90.99 62.22 -1.94
CA ASP A 230 92.32 62.64 -1.47
C ASP A 230 92.96 63.81 -2.27
N GLY A 231 92.29 64.30 -3.32
CA GLY A 231 92.77 65.41 -4.14
C GLY A 231 93.91 65.06 -5.11
N THR A 232 94.30 63.78 -5.22
CA THR A 232 95.32 63.34 -6.19
C THR A 232 94.70 62.89 -7.51
N VAL A 233 95.47 62.92 -8.60
CA VAL A 233 95.04 62.40 -9.92
C VAL A 233 94.64 60.91 -9.85
N PHE A 234 95.31 60.13 -8.97
CA PHE A 234 94.96 58.73 -8.73
C PHE A 234 93.67 58.59 -7.90
N GLY A 235 93.46 59.47 -6.92
CA GLY A 235 92.21 59.56 -6.15
C GLY A 235 91.02 59.94 -7.02
N GLU A 236 91.16 60.94 -7.90
CA GLU A 236 90.13 61.27 -8.89
C GLU A 236 89.82 60.12 -9.84
N ALA A 237 90.84 59.42 -10.35
CA ALA A 237 90.64 58.26 -11.22
C ALA A 237 89.90 57.12 -10.49
N TYR A 238 90.26 56.86 -9.23
CA TYR A 238 89.58 55.91 -8.36
C TYR A 238 88.13 56.32 -8.08
N ASP A 239 87.87 57.58 -7.73
CA ASP A 239 86.54 58.07 -7.40
C ASP A 239 85.62 58.11 -8.61
N ARG A 240 86.13 58.44 -9.82
CA ARG A 240 85.37 58.31 -11.07
C ARG A 240 85.03 56.85 -11.39
N ALA A 241 85.97 55.92 -11.20
CA ALA A 241 85.73 54.49 -11.41
C ALA A 241 84.72 53.92 -10.41
N ALA A 242 84.85 54.25 -9.12
CA ALA A 242 83.93 53.84 -8.06
C ALA A 242 82.53 54.44 -8.27
N SER A 243 82.43 55.73 -8.62
CA SER A 243 81.18 56.39 -9.00
C SER A 243 80.50 55.72 -10.18
N SER A 244 81.25 55.36 -11.23
CA SER A 244 80.72 54.69 -12.42
C SER A 244 80.22 53.28 -12.08
N ALA A 245 80.98 52.52 -11.27
CA ALA A 245 80.59 51.19 -10.81
C ALA A 245 79.37 51.22 -9.87
N TYR A 246 79.22 52.26 -9.05
CA TYR A 246 78.03 52.50 -8.23
C TYR A 246 76.80 52.82 -9.09
N LEU A 247 76.90 53.82 -9.98
CA LEU A 247 75.81 54.20 -10.89
C LEU A 247 75.35 53.04 -11.77
N TRP A 248 76.26 52.18 -12.25
CA TRP A 248 75.90 50.97 -13.00
C TRP A 248 75.09 49.97 -12.17
N ARG A 249 75.45 49.76 -10.89
CA ARG A 249 74.67 48.90 -9.98
C ARG A 249 73.30 49.50 -9.67
N VAL A 250 73.25 50.81 -9.42
CA VAL A 250 72.01 51.56 -9.20
C VAL A 250 71.09 51.46 -10.42
N GLN A 251 71.59 51.71 -11.63
CA GLN A 251 70.82 51.59 -12.86
C GLN A 251 70.34 50.14 -13.12
N SER A 252 71.15 49.14 -12.78
CA SER A 252 70.78 47.73 -12.91
C SER A 252 69.70 47.30 -11.91
N GLY A 253 69.82 47.73 -10.64
CA GLY A 253 68.81 47.50 -9.61
C GLY A 253 67.51 48.23 -9.91
N LEU A 254 67.61 49.50 -10.32
CA LEU A 254 66.48 50.33 -10.73
C LEU A 254 65.73 49.76 -11.93
N SER A 255 66.44 49.30 -12.96
CA SER A 255 65.83 48.64 -14.13
C SER A 255 65.07 47.37 -13.70
N ARG A 256 65.66 46.55 -12.83
CA ARG A 256 64.99 45.37 -12.23
C ARG A 256 63.74 45.74 -11.42
N GLU A 257 63.79 46.80 -10.61
CA GLU A 257 62.66 47.22 -9.77
C GLU A 257 61.55 47.90 -10.57
N LEU A 258 61.86 48.71 -11.57
CA LEU A 258 60.88 49.28 -12.50
C LEU A 258 60.23 48.19 -13.36
N PHE A 259 61.00 47.20 -13.82
CA PHE A 259 60.46 46.02 -14.50
C PHE A 259 59.55 45.19 -13.59
N GLN A 260 59.93 44.98 -12.32
CA GLN A 260 59.09 44.26 -11.36
C GLN A 260 57.79 45.02 -11.07
N ALA A 261 57.85 46.35 -10.88
CA ALA A 261 56.66 47.19 -10.76
C ALA A 261 55.77 47.14 -12.01
N GLN A 262 56.36 46.99 -13.20
CA GLN A 262 55.60 46.77 -14.44
C GLN A 262 55.01 45.36 -14.51
N GLN A 263 55.65 44.32 -13.96
CA GLN A 263 55.05 42.98 -13.89
C GLN A 263 53.92 42.85 -12.86
N ASP A 264 54.02 43.54 -11.72
CA ASP A 264 52.96 43.55 -10.71
C ASP A 264 51.83 44.54 -11.06
N HIS A 265 52.09 45.53 -11.95
CA HIS A 265 51.10 46.46 -12.53
C HIS A 265 51.22 46.54 -14.07
N PRO A 266 50.90 45.44 -14.80
CA PRO A 266 51.14 45.35 -16.24
C PRO A 266 50.15 46.17 -17.07
N ASP A 267 48.98 46.43 -16.52
CA ASP A 267 47.80 47.04 -17.16
C ASP A 267 47.19 48.19 -16.33
N ASP A 268 47.79 48.58 -15.19
CA ASP A 268 47.34 49.71 -14.36
C ASP A 268 48.38 50.86 -14.38
N PRO A 269 48.16 51.92 -15.18
CA PRO A 269 49.10 53.03 -15.29
C PRO A 269 49.13 53.91 -14.02
N TYR A 270 48.10 53.87 -13.17
CA TYR A 270 48.03 54.64 -11.94
C TYR A 270 48.83 53.94 -10.83
N ALA A 271 48.61 52.64 -10.64
CA ALA A 271 49.39 51.82 -9.70
C ALA A 271 50.86 51.74 -10.11
N PHE A 272 51.16 51.55 -11.42
CA PHE A 272 52.53 51.63 -11.91
C PHE A 272 53.16 52.99 -11.63
N SER A 273 52.46 54.11 -11.85
CA SER A 273 53.01 55.43 -11.57
C SER A 273 53.24 55.69 -10.07
N ALA A 274 52.46 55.08 -9.18
CA ALA A 274 52.69 55.13 -7.74
C ALA A 274 53.92 54.30 -7.33
N ALA A 275 54.02 53.05 -7.79
CA ALA A 275 55.17 52.18 -7.53
C ALA A 275 56.49 52.77 -8.09
N LYS A 276 56.45 53.36 -9.29
CA LYS A 276 57.53 54.14 -9.89
C LYS A 276 58.03 55.24 -8.93
N GLU A 277 57.12 56.02 -8.35
CA GLU A 277 57.45 57.14 -7.47
C GLU A 277 58.00 56.70 -6.11
N GLU A 278 57.51 55.56 -5.58
CA GLU A 278 58.09 54.94 -4.39
C GLU A 278 59.53 54.48 -4.64
N ILE A 279 59.79 53.80 -5.78
CA ILE A 279 61.14 53.40 -6.21
C ILE A 279 62.04 54.63 -6.37
N ARG A 280 61.54 55.72 -7.01
CA ARG A 280 62.27 56.99 -7.15
C ARG A 280 62.71 57.53 -5.80
N THR A 281 61.79 57.57 -4.85
CA THR A 281 62.02 58.06 -3.48
C THR A 281 63.01 57.18 -2.73
N ARG A 282 62.86 55.85 -2.82
CA ARG A 282 63.72 54.85 -2.17
C ARG A 282 65.18 55.00 -2.60
N TYR A 283 65.45 55.13 -3.89
CA TYR A 283 66.81 55.35 -4.40
C TYR A 283 67.35 56.75 -4.08
N LEU A 284 66.54 57.82 -4.19
CA LEU A 284 66.97 59.19 -3.87
C LEU A 284 67.34 59.44 -2.40
N ASN A 285 67.02 58.48 -1.51
CA ASN A 285 67.37 58.45 -0.09
C ASN A 285 68.68 57.69 0.23
N ASP A 286 69.34 57.06 -0.76
CA ASP A 286 70.69 56.49 -0.55
C ASP A 286 71.68 57.63 -0.23
N PRO A 287 72.42 57.56 0.89
CA PRO A 287 73.42 58.57 1.26
C PRO A 287 74.45 58.87 0.16
N ALA A 288 74.78 57.93 -0.72
CA ALA A 288 75.67 58.16 -1.85
C ALA A 288 75.09 59.12 -2.91
N LEU A 289 73.76 59.24 -3.04
CA LEU A 289 73.08 60.24 -3.86
C LEU A 289 72.91 61.60 -3.14
N SER A 290 73.67 61.84 -2.07
CA SER A 290 73.91 63.19 -1.54
C SER A 290 74.91 63.99 -2.37
N ASP A 291 75.72 63.33 -3.22
CA ASP A 291 76.61 64.02 -4.16
C ASP A 291 75.80 64.57 -5.36
N PRO A 292 75.94 65.87 -5.71
CA PRO A 292 75.16 66.47 -6.78
C PRO A 292 75.31 65.78 -8.15
N LEU A 293 76.52 65.34 -8.50
CA LEU A 293 76.79 64.74 -9.82
C LEU A 293 76.23 63.32 -9.91
N LEU A 294 76.31 62.54 -8.82
CA LEU A 294 75.68 61.22 -8.75
C LEU A 294 74.14 61.35 -8.78
N ARG A 295 73.59 62.36 -8.11
CA ARG A 295 72.14 62.62 -8.05
C ARG A 295 71.57 63.02 -9.41
N GLU A 296 72.23 63.90 -10.15
CA GLU A 296 71.83 64.28 -11.52
C GLU A 296 71.91 63.09 -12.48
N ALA A 297 73.01 62.33 -12.44
CA ALA A 297 73.18 61.13 -13.25
C ALA A 297 72.10 60.07 -12.97
N PHE A 298 71.74 59.85 -11.71
CA PHE A 298 70.63 58.98 -11.32
C PHE A 298 69.29 59.48 -11.88
N GLN A 299 68.94 60.76 -11.67
CA GLN A 299 67.63 61.30 -12.08
C GLN A 299 67.40 61.15 -13.59
N LYS A 300 68.42 61.50 -14.39
CA LYS A 300 68.38 61.33 -15.85
C LYS A 300 68.23 59.87 -16.28
N GLY A 301 68.93 58.95 -15.62
CA GLY A 301 68.80 57.50 -15.87
C GLY A 301 67.43 56.95 -15.45
N PHE A 302 66.87 57.46 -14.36
CA PHE A 302 65.56 57.10 -13.84
C PHE A 302 64.43 57.48 -14.79
N GLU A 303 64.42 58.74 -15.25
CA GLU A 303 63.44 59.24 -16.20
C GLU A 303 63.48 58.40 -17.47
N GLN A 304 64.64 58.28 -18.12
CA GLN A 304 64.80 57.51 -19.36
C GLN A 304 64.38 56.02 -19.25
N THR A 305 64.59 55.40 -18.08
CA THR A 305 64.24 53.98 -17.88
C THR A 305 62.75 53.78 -17.58
N SER A 306 62.16 54.62 -16.70
CA SER A 306 60.76 54.48 -16.28
C SER A 306 59.75 54.87 -17.35
N ASP A 307 60.12 55.78 -18.25
CA ASP A 307 59.31 56.25 -19.38
C ASP A 307 58.96 55.13 -20.38
N GLY A 308 59.86 54.14 -20.52
CA GLY A 308 59.63 52.96 -21.37
C GLY A 308 58.52 52.06 -20.83
N TYR A 309 58.61 51.71 -19.54
CA TYR A 309 57.62 50.88 -18.87
C TYR A 309 56.26 51.59 -18.73
N GLN A 310 56.24 52.90 -18.44
CA GLN A 310 54.99 53.67 -18.35
C GLN A 310 54.20 53.65 -19.68
N ARG A 311 54.90 53.72 -20.83
CA ARG A 311 54.26 53.57 -22.15
C ARG A 311 53.72 52.15 -22.37
N GLN A 312 54.42 51.11 -21.93
CA GLN A 312 53.96 49.73 -22.05
C GLN A 312 52.69 49.47 -21.24
N THR A 313 52.65 49.88 -19.96
CA THR A 313 51.45 49.75 -19.11
C THR A 313 50.26 50.52 -19.66
N ALA A 314 50.46 51.73 -20.21
CA ALA A 314 49.38 52.50 -20.84
C ALA A 314 48.81 51.83 -22.11
N ILE A 315 49.65 51.16 -22.91
CA ILE A 315 49.21 50.38 -24.08
C ILE A 315 48.41 49.14 -23.65
N ALA A 316 48.89 48.43 -22.62
CA ALA A 316 48.19 47.27 -22.06
C ALA A 316 46.82 47.63 -21.47
N TYR A 317 46.73 48.75 -20.76
CA TYR A 317 45.46 49.28 -20.24
C TYR A 317 44.46 49.59 -21.37
N GLY A 318 44.90 50.24 -22.45
CA GLY A 318 44.06 50.49 -23.62
C GLY A 318 43.59 49.22 -24.32
N ALA A 319 44.44 48.19 -24.40
CA ALA A 319 44.06 46.89 -24.94
C ALA A 319 43.03 46.16 -24.05
N LYS A 320 43.18 46.23 -22.73
CA LYS A 320 42.25 45.68 -21.75
C LYS A 320 40.86 46.33 -21.84
N LEU A 321 40.80 47.67 -21.81
CA LEU A 321 39.53 48.39 -21.93
C LEU A 321 38.77 48.01 -23.21
N LYS A 322 39.49 47.83 -24.34
CA LYS A 322 38.85 47.38 -25.59
C LYS A 322 38.36 45.92 -25.54
N ALA A 323 39.05 45.04 -24.83
CA ALA A 323 38.58 43.66 -24.62
C ALA A 323 37.35 43.61 -23.70
N GLU A 324 37.31 44.45 -22.66
CA GLU A 324 36.15 44.62 -21.76
C GLU A 324 34.94 45.17 -22.53
N GLU A 325 35.15 46.18 -23.39
CA GLU A 325 34.13 46.75 -24.29
C GLU A 325 33.54 45.71 -25.26
N GLN A 326 34.40 44.91 -25.90
CA GLN A 326 33.99 43.83 -26.82
C GLN A 326 33.21 42.72 -26.09
N SER A 327 33.61 42.36 -24.87
CA SER A 327 32.92 41.37 -24.04
C SER A 327 31.54 41.86 -23.57
N ALA A 328 31.45 43.12 -23.17
CA ALA A 328 30.19 43.77 -22.80
C ALA A 328 29.22 43.87 -24.00
N PHE A 329 29.74 44.20 -25.18
CA PHE A 329 28.94 44.22 -26.42
C PHE A 329 28.41 42.82 -26.77
N ALA A 330 29.25 41.79 -26.77
CA ALA A 330 28.84 40.41 -27.08
C ALA A 330 27.74 39.91 -26.13
N SER A 331 27.92 40.13 -24.81
CA SER A 331 26.92 39.83 -23.78
C SER A 331 25.59 40.59 -24.02
N GLY A 332 25.67 41.84 -24.46
CA GLY A 332 24.50 42.66 -24.79
C GLY A 332 23.74 42.16 -26.01
N ILE A 333 24.43 41.69 -27.05
CA ILE A 333 23.82 41.14 -28.26
C ILE A 333 23.12 39.81 -28.00
N ASP A 334 23.71 38.89 -27.24
CA ASP A 334 23.02 37.62 -26.92
C ASP A 334 21.78 37.85 -26.05
N ALA A 335 21.84 38.78 -25.09
CA ALA A 335 20.67 39.20 -24.31
C ALA A 335 19.56 39.83 -25.17
N MET A 336 19.91 40.51 -26.28
CA MET A 336 18.92 40.96 -27.29
C MET A 336 18.37 39.76 -28.08
N GLY A 337 19.21 38.81 -28.49
CA GLY A 337 18.80 37.57 -29.16
C GLY A 337 17.75 36.79 -28.37
N VAL A 338 18.02 36.48 -27.11
CA VAL A 338 17.09 35.77 -26.20
C VAL A 338 15.79 36.56 -25.97
N ASN A 339 15.81 37.89 -26.00
CA ASN A 339 14.60 38.70 -25.94
C ASN A 339 13.76 38.55 -27.22
N ILE A 340 14.42 38.65 -28.38
CA ILE A 340 13.82 38.55 -29.71
C ILE A 340 13.23 37.15 -29.95
N GLU A 341 13.95 36.09 -29.59
CA GLU A 341 13.46 34.70 -29.61
C GLU A 341 12.16 34.56 -28.79
N ARG A 342 12.16 35.06 -27.54
CA ARG A 342 10.99 34.95 -26.66
C ARG A 342 9.78 35.70 -27.23
N GLN A 343 9.97 36.92 -27.70
CA GLN A 343 8.90 37.70 -28.32
C GLN A 343 8.38 36.99 -29.57
N ALA A 344 9.28 36.58 -30.47
CA ALA A 344 8.92 35.91 -31.71
C ALA A 344 8.17 34.57 -31.47
N TYR A 345 8.63 33.76 -30.53
CA TYR A 345 7.93 32.54 -30.11
C TYR A 345 6.53 32.85 -29.59
N THR A 346 6.38 33.84 -28.70
CA THR A 346 5.08 34.23 -28.15
C THR A 346 4.13 34.81 -29.22
N TYR A 347 4.63 35.53 -30.22
CA TYR A 347 3.80 36.02 -31.32
C TYR A 347 3.45 34.92 -32.34
N GLY A 348 4.27 33.88 -32.55
CA GLY A 348 3.93 32.72 -33.38
C GLY A 348 3.44 33.12 -34.77
N ALA A 349 2.14 32.96 -35.06
CA ALA A 349 1.49 33.34 -36.32
C ALA A 349 0.69 34.66 -36.26
N ASN A 350 0.68 35.37 -35.13
CA ASN A 350 -0.09 36.60 -34.94
C ASN A 350 0.43 37.73 -35.87
N PRO A 351 -0.42 38.37 -36.70
CA PRO A 351 -0.03 39.49 -37.57
C PRO A 351 0.48 40.72 -36.81
N ASP A 352 0.02 40.99 -35.59
CA ASP A 352 0.55 42.10 -34.77
C ASP A 352 2.06 41.92 -34.48
N GLY A 353 2.52 40.67 -34.48
CA GLY A 353 3.91 40.31 -34.24
C GLY A 353 4.86 40.67 -35.37
N ASP A 354 4.40 40.83 -36.62
CA ASP A 354 5.28 41.21 -37.76
C ASP A 354 5.94 42.56 -37.47
N LYS A 355 5.13 43.56 -37.09
CA LYS A 355 5.65 44.88 -36.73
C LYS A 355 6.52 44.83 -35.47
N VAL A 356 6.07 44.15 -34.41
CA VAL A 356 6.78 44.13 -33.13
C VAL A 356 8.15 43.45 -33.25
N VAL A 357 8.21 42.27 -33.87
CA VAL A 357 9.46 41.52 -34.05
C VAL A 357 10.37 42.21 -35.07
N GLY A 358 9.82 42.75 -36.15
CA GLY A 358 10.56 43.56 -37.13
C GLY A 358 11.18 44.83 -36.52
N ASP A 359 10.44 45.55 -35.67
CA ASP A 359 10.95 46.72 -34.93
C ASP A 359 12.10 46.33 -33.99
N LEU A 360 11.99 45.21 -33.25
CA LEU A 360 13.05 44.71 -32.37
C LEU A 360 14.31 44.33 -33.16
N VAL A 361 14.18 43.50 -34.21
CA VAL A 361 15.30 43.10 -35.07
C VAL A 361 15.99 44.34 -35.67
N THR A 362 15.22 45.29 -36.22
CA THR A 362 15.74 46.55 -36.77
C THR A 362 16.39 47.44 -35.68
N SER A 363 15.93 47.37 -34.43
CA SER A 363 16.58 48.06 -33.32
C SER A 363 17.94 47.45 -32.98
N SER A 364 18.02 46.13 -32.85
CA SER A 364 19.28 45.45 -32.54
C SER A 364 20.29 45.52 -33.69
N GLN A 365 19.86 45.46 -34.96
CA GLN A 365 20.73 45.69 -36.10
C GLN A 365 21.38 47.09 -36.05
N ARG A 366 20.63 48.14 -35.68
CA ARG A 366 21.18 49.50 -35.47
C ARG A 366 22.15 49.58 -34.28
N SER A 367 21.95 48.80 -33.23
CA SER A 367 22.93 48.66 -32.13
C SER A 367 24.23 47.99 -32.59
N ILE A 368 24.15 47.05 -33.54
CA ILE A 368 25.34 46.45 -34.17
C ILE A 368 26.05 47.48 -35.06
N ASP A 369 25.31 48.22 -35.90
CA ASP A 369 25.90 49.27 -36.75
C ASP A 369 26.68 50.32 -35.94
N ALA A 370 26.13 50.79 -34.82
CA ALA A 370 26.83 51.72 -33.92
C ALA A 370 28.15 51.15 -33.36
N ALA A 371 28.24 49.83 -33.15
CA ALA A 371 29.46 49.15 -32.70
C ALA A 371 30.46 48.84 -33.83
N ILE A 372 30.01 48.82 -35.09
CA ILE A 372 30.89 48.83 -36.27
C ILE A 372 31.51 50.23 -36.41
N ASP A 373 30.69 51.29 -36.33
CA ASP A 373 31.13 52.69 -36.45
C ASP A 373 32.09 53.10 -35.32
N ALA A 374 31.87 52.61 -34.09
CA ALA A 374 32.79 52.78 -32.96
C ALA A 374 34.11 51.99 -33.12
N GLY A 375 34.17 51.05 -34.06
CA GLY A 375 35.31 50.14 -34.24
C GLY A 375 35.44 49.08 -33.14
N THR A 376 34.40 48.87 -32.33
CA THR A 376 34.27 47.77 -31.36
C THR A 376 34.25 46.43 -32.09
N VAL A 377 33.52 46.34 -33.20
CA VAL A 377 33.29 45.13 -34.00
C VAL A 377 33.74 45.36 -35.45
N THR A 378 34.20 44.31 -36.15
CA THR A 378 34.54 44.42 -37.57
C THR A 378 33.28 44.37 -38.43
N PRO A 379 33.23 45.04 -39.60
CA PRO A 379 32.04 45.02 -40.47
C PRO A 379 31.56 43.60 -40.84
N ALA A 380 32.50 42.67 -41.05
CA ALA A 380 32.18 41.27 -41.36
C ALA A 380 31.54 40.54 -40.18
N ALA A 381 32.06 40.71 -38.96
CA ALA A 381 31.46 40.11 -37.77
C ALA A 381 30.10 40.75 -37.43
N GLY A 382 29.97 42.06 -37.64
CA GLY A 382 28.70 42.78 -37.47
C GLY A 382 27.61 42.25 -38.39
N GLU A 383 27.89 42.06 -39.68
CA GLU A 383 26.91 41.46 -40.61
C GLU A 383 26.52 40.03 -40.21
N THR A 384 27.44 39.21 -39.67
CA THR A 384 27.08 37.89 -39.12
C THR A 384 26.12 38.00 -37.93
N LEU A 385 26.34 38.93 -37.00
CA LEU A 385 25.45 39.14 -35.85
C LEU A 385 24.06 39.64 -36.29
N LYS A 386 23.97 40.48 -37.32
CA LYS A 386 22.68 40.91 -37.88
C LYS A 386 21.90 39.77 -38.53
N GLN A 387 22.60 38.78 -39.09
CA GLN A 387 22.02 37.56 -39.66
C GLN A 387 21.52 36.61 -38.57
N ASP A 388 22.33 36.38 -37.52
CA ASP A 388 21.97 35.56 -36.35
C ASP A 388 20.66 36.05 -35.70
N ILE A 389 20.55 37.35 -35.40
CA ILE A 389 19.35 37.94 -34.80
C ILE A 389 18.10 37.75 -35.68
N ALA A 390 18.22 37.92 -37.00
CA ALA A 390 17.09 37.72 -37.93
C ALA A 390 16.72 36.24 -38.08
N MET A 391 17.70 35.33 -38.02
CA MET A 391 17.47 33.89 -38.03
C MET A 391 16.77 33.42 -36.74
N ARG A 392 17.29 33.78 -35.57
CA ARG A 392 16.70 33.50 -34.25
C ARG A 392 15.24 33.96 -34.16
N ALA A 393 14.96 35.18 -34.62
CA ALA A 393 13.59 35.69 -34.74
C ALA A 393 12.71 34.78 -35.61
N SER A 394 13.18 34.46 -36.82
CA SER A 394 12.45 33.68 -37.82
C SER A 394 12.16 32.24 -37.33
N GLN A 395 13.16 31.55 -36.79
CA GLN A 395 13.02 30.21 -36.23
C GLN A 395 12.03 30.19 -35.06
N ALA A 396 12.09 31.19 -34.17
CA ALA A 396 11.16 31.31 -33.05
C ALA A 396 9.71 31.57 -33.50
N ARG A 397 9.45 32.41 -34.51
CA ARG A 397 8.10 32.57 -35.12
C ARG A 397 7.54 31.22 -35.59
N ILE A 398 8.37 30.43 -36.27
CA ILE A 398 8.01 29.13 -36.83
C ILE A 398 7.71 28.13 -35.71
N GLN A 399 8.60 28.01 -34.73
CA GLN A 399 8.47 27.08 -33.60
C GLN A 399 7.22 27.39 -32.75
N GLY A 400 7.02 28.64 -32.34
CA GLY A 400 5.84 29.05 -31.56
C GLY A 400 4.52 28.84 -32.31
N THR A 401 4.53 28.92 -33.65
CA THR A 401 3.37 28.56 -34.48
C THR A 401 3.14 27.06 -34.50
N TYR A 402 4.20 26.27 -34.76
CA TYR A 402 4.12 24.82 -34.74
C TYR A 402 3.57 24.31 -33.40
N ASP A 403 4.05 24.85 -32.29
CA ASP A 403 3.63 24.45 -30.95
C ASP A 403 2.17 24.79 -30.67
N ALA A 404 1.66 25.92 -31.18
CA ALA A 404 0.26 26.33 -31.10
C ALA A 404 -0.73 25.49 -31.95
N LEU A 405 -0.26 24.62 -32.86
CA LEU A 405 -1.14 23.75 -33.65
C LEU A 405 -1.78 22.64 -32.80
N PRO A 406 -3.08 22.34 -33.00
CA PRO A 406 -3.87 21.53 -32.05
C PRO A 406 -3.69 20.01 -32.16
N THR A 407 -3.21 19.46 -33.29
CA THR A 407 -3.11 18.01 -33.48
C THR A 407 -1.76 17.58 -34.08
N PRO A 408 -1.30 16.34 -33.88
CA PRO A 408 -0.07 15.83 -34.50
C PRO A 408 -0.10 15.89 -36.03
N GLU A 409 -1.26 15.71 -36.65
CA GLU A 409 -1.45 15.75 -38.10
C GLU A 409 -1.33 17.19 -38.64
N SER A 410 -1.91 18.17 -37.93
CA SER A 410 -1.75 19.58 -38.32
C SER A 410 -0.31 20.07 -38.11
N LYS A 411 0.38 19.59 -37.06
CA LYS A 411 1.82 19.78 -36.86
C LYS A 411 2.65 19.16 -37.99
N GLN A 412 2.34 17.95 -38.43
CA GLN A 412 3.02 17.27 -39.54
C GLN A 412 2.82 18.02 -40.88
N GLU A 413 1.59 18.42 -41.19
CA GLU A 413 1.24 19.19 -42.39
C GLU A 413 1.95 20.56 -42.44
N PHE A 414 2.03 21.27 -41.31
CA PHE A 414 2.75 22.53 -41.21
C PHE A 414 4.26 22.33 -41.43
N ALA A 415 4.86 21.34 -40.78
CA ALA A 415 6.27 21.05 -40.91
C ALA A 415 6.63 20.62 -42.35
N ALA A 416 5.80 19.79 -42.99
CA ALA A 416 5.99 19.38 -44.38
C ALA A 416 5.97 20.58 -45.36
N GLY A 417 4.99 21.48 -45.23
CA GLY A 417 4.84 22.63 -46.14
C GLY A 417 5.83 23.78 -45.93
N LEU A 418 6.64 23.76 -44.85
CA LEU A 418 7.48 24.90 -44.42
C LEU A 418 8.48 25.38 -45.48
N VAL A 419 9.25 24.45 -46.07
CA VAL A 419 10.35 24.79 -46.98
C VAL A 419 9.87 25.12 -48.39
N ASP A 420 8.83 24.45 -48.89
CA ASP A 420 8.41 24.61 -50.29
C ASP A 420 7.60 25.90 -50.51
N ARG A 421 6.71 26.28 -49.56
CA ARG A 421 6.07 27.60 -49.53
C ARG A 421 7.07 28.75 -49.59
N TRP A 422 8.23 28.61 -48.93
CA TRP A 422 9.25 29.65 -48.88
C TRP A 422 9.90 29.84 -50.26
N LYS A 423 10.16 28.75 -51.00
CA LYS A 423 10.67 28.78 -52.38
C LYS A 423 9.63 29.33 -53.37
N GLU A 424 8.36 29.00 -53.19
CA GLU A 424 7.26 29.46 -54.05
C GLU A 424 7.00 30.96 -53.95
N GLN A 425 7.00 31.52 -52.74
CA GLN A 425 6.56 32.90 -52.50
C GLN A 425 7.64 33.96 -52.75
N ASP A 426 8.92 33.60 -52.75
CA ASP A 426 10.00 34.50 -53.16
C ASP A 426 11.18 33.74 -53.79
N PRO A 427 11.21 33.63 -55.14
CA PRO A 427 12.33 33.01 -55.85
C PRO A 427 13.68 33.69 -55.66
N ALA A 428 13.73 34.95 -55.17
CA ALA A 428 14.98 35.63 -54.84
C ALA A 428 15.52 35.24 -53.45
N LEU A 429 14.68 34.76 -52.52
CA LEU A 429 15.14 34.14 -51.27
C LEU A 429 15.85 32.79 -51.53
N GLY A 430 15.50 32.10 -52.62
CA GLY A 430 16.23 30.93 -53.12
C GLY A 430 17.68 31.19 -53.57
N ALA A 431 18.13 32.45 -53.56
CA ALA A 431 19.51 32.86 -53.83
C ALA A 431 20.24 33.43 -52.60
N PHE A 432 19.67 33.29 -51.39
CA PHE A 432 20.36 33.61 -50.14
C PHE A 432 21.28 32.45 -49.74
N ASN A 433 22.36 32.76 -49.03
CA ASN A 433 23.45 31.84 -48.67
C ASN A 433 22.96 30.46 -48.18
N ASP A 434 23.55 29.37 -48.69
CA ASP A 434 23.10 27.98 -48.50
C ASP A 434 22.84 27.61 -47.03
N ALA A 435 23.61 28.20 -46.11
CA ALA A 435 23.43 28.07 -44.66
C ALA A 435 21.99 28.38 -44.20
N PHE A 436 21.39 29.49 -44.67
CA PHE A 436 20.05 29.88 -44.27
C PHE A 436 19.00 28.81 -44.62
N MET A 437 19.08 28.27 -45.84
CA MET A 437 18.17 27.21 -46.29
C MET A 437 18.48 25.86 -45.63
N SER A 438 19.74 25.59 -45.28
CA SER A 438 20.14 24.41 -44.51
C SER A 438 19.52 24.41 -43.11
N ASP A 439 19.56 25.55 -42.42
CA ASP A 439 19.06 25.69 -41.05
C ASP A 439 17.54 25.51 -40.98
N ILE A 440 16.80 26.15 -41.90
CA ILE A 440 15.33 25.97 -42.00
C ILE A 440 14.96 24.53 -42.38
N GLN A 441 15.74 23.86 -43.25
CA GLN A 441 15.56 22.42 -43.51
C GLN A 441 15.88 21.56 -42.28
N SER A 442 16.80 21.98 -41.41
CA SER A 442 17.08 21.30 -40.14
C SER A 442 15.92 21.44 -39.16
N LEU A 443 15.38 22.65 -39.01
CA LEU A 443 14.17 22.89 -38.24
C LEU A 443 12.99 22.05 -38.77
N GLN A 444 12.77 22.02 -40.09
CA GLN A 444 11.76 21.17 -40.71
C GLN A 444 11.89 19.68 -40.32
N ARG A 445 13.10 19.12 -40.36
CA ARG A 445 13.35 17.71 -39.96
C ARG A 445 13.02 17.47 -38.47
N THR A 446 13.40 18.39 -37.59
CA THR A 446 13.08 18.34 -36.16
C THR A 446 11.57 18.39 -35.91
N LEU A 447 10.86 19.31 -36.58
CA LEU A 447 9.41 19.44 -36.46
C LEU A 447 8.66 18.20 -36.98
N LEU A 448 9.07 17.63 -38.12
CA LEU A 448 8.50 16.38 -38.64
C LEU A 448 8.72 15.19 -37.69
N SER A 449 9.91 15.10 -37.08
CA SER A 449 10.22 14.06 -36.08
C SER A 449 9.36 14.20 -34.81
N ASN A 450 9.16 15.43 -34.33
CA ASN A 450 8.27 15.72 -33.21
C ASN A 450 6.80 15.39 -33.51
N ALA A 451 6.31 15.73 -34.71
CA ALA A 451 4.95 15.39 -35.11
C ALA A 451 4.74 13.87 -35.16
N ALA A 452 5.69 13.12 -35.73
CA ALA A 452 5.63 11.65 -35.81
C ALA A 452 5.64 10.98 -34.42
N SER A 453 6.42 11.49 -33.45
CA SER A 453 6.43 10.94 -32.09
C SER A 453 5.13 11.24 -31.33
N LEU A 454 4.56 12.44 -31.49
CA LEU A 454 3.24 12.79 -30.95
C LEU A 454 2.12 11.91 -31.54
N THR A 455 2.12 11.68 -32.86
CA THR A 455 1.17 10.76 -33.53
C THR A 455 1.29 9.33 -32.98
N THR A 456 2.51 8.88 -32.68
CA THR A 456 2.78 7.55 -32.12
C THR A 456 2.27 7.45 -30.68
N ALA A 457 2.53 8.47 -29.84
CA ALA A 457 2.02 8.54 -28.48
C ALA A 457 0.48 8.56 -28.43
N GLN A 458 -0.18 9.32 -29.32
CA GLN A 458 -1.64 9.36 -29.40
C GLN A 458 -2.23 8.00 -29.82
N LYS A 459 -1.62 7.31 -30.80
CA LYS A 459 -2.00 5.94 -31.19
C LYS A 459 -1.88 4.96 -30.02
N GLN A 460 -0.80 5.05 -29.24
CA GLN A 460 -0.61 4.21 -28.05
C GLN A 460 -1.63 4.53 -26.95
N ALA A 461 -1.92 5.81 -26.68
CA ALA A 461 -2.94 6.23 -25.73
C ALA A 461 -4.34 5.71 -26.11
N ASN A 462 -4.71 5.84 -27.40
CA ASN A 462 -5.97 5.32 -27.93
C ASN A 462 -6.06 3.79 -27.82
N ALA A 463 -4.98 3.07 -28.09
CA ALA A 463 -4.92 1.61 -27.93
C ALA A 463 -5.08 1.19 -26.46
N THR A 464 -4.42 1.89 -25.53
CA THR A 464 -4.58 1.67 -24.08
C THR A 464 -6.01 1.95 -23.63
N ARG A 465 -6.65 3.04 -24.08
CA ARG A 465 -8.04 3.34 -23.72
C ARG A 465 -9.02 2.33 -24.32
N LYS A 466 -8.80 1.86 -25.56
CA LYS A 466 -9.57 0.77 -26.15
C LYS A 466 -9.46 -0.52 -25.33
N ALA A 467 -8.26 -0.87 -24.87
CA ALA A 467 -8.06 -2.05 -24.02
C ALA A 467 -8.80 -1.93 -22.67
N GLN A 468 -8.72 -0.77 -22.00
CA GLN A 468 -9.48 -0.51 -20.76
C GLN A 468 -10.99 -0.63 -20.97
N LEU A 469 -11.51 -0.05 -22.05
CA LEU A 469 -12.93 -0.13 -22.40
C LEU A 469 -13.35 -1.57 -22.71
N SER A 470 -12.50 -2.38 -23.34
CA SER A 470 -12.77 -3.81 -23.56
C SER A 470 -12.90 -4.56 -22.22
N THR A 471 -12.01 -4.33 -21.26
CA THR A 471 -12.13 -4.95 -19.92
C THR A 471 -13.43 -4.51 -19.23
N LEU A 472 -13.81 -3.22 -19.32
CA LEU A 472 -15.09 -2.75 -18.78
C LEU A 472 -16.31 -3.37 -19.48
N MET A 473 -16.21 -3.69 -20.78
CA MET A 473 -17.26 -4.42 -21.52
C MET A 473 -17.37 -5.88 -21.03
N ASP A 474 -16.23 -6.56 -20.82
CA ASP A 474 -16.19 -7.93 -20.30
C ASP A 474 -16.72 -7.98 -18.84
N ASP A 475 -16.35 -7.00 -18.01
CA ASP A 475 -16.84 -6.84 -16.63
C ASP A 475 -18.35 -6.51 -16.57
N ASP A 476 -18.89 -5.72 -17.52
CA ASP A 476 -20.33 -5.43 -17.63
C ASP A 476 -21.13 -6.68 -18.03
N ILE A 477 -20.63 -7.46 -19.00
CA ILE A 477 -21.20 -8.77 -19.38
C ILE A 477 -21.23 -9.70 -18.16
N ALA A 478 -20.13 -9.80 -17.40
CA ALA A 478 -20.05 -10.62 -16.20
C ALA A 478 -20.98 -10.12 -15.06
N SER A 479 -21.10 -8.80 -14.88
CA SER A 479 -22.01 -8.19 -13.91
C SER A 479 -23.47 -8.47 -14.24
N VAL A 480 -23.86 -8.36 -15.52
CA VAL A 480 -25.21 -8.68 -15.99
C VAL A 480 -25.53 -10.15 -15.74
N LEU A 481 -24.63 -11.06 -16.12
CA LEU A 481 -24.79 -12.50 -15.87
C LEU A 481 -24.99 -12.82 -14.38
N ALA A 482 -24.23 -12.15 -13.51
CA ALA A 482 -24.27 -12.38 -12.06
C ALA A 482 -25.50 -11.77 -11.36
N SER A 483 -26.03 -10.64 -11.85
CA SER A 483 -26.94 -9.78 -11.06
C SER A 483 -28.13 -9.14 -11.82
N GLY A 484 -28.26 -9.42 -13.12
CA GLY A 484 -29.21 -8.76 -14.03
C GLY A 484 -28.87 -7.30 -14.31
N LYS A 485 -27.75 -6.78 -13.77
CA LYS A 485 -27.38 -5.37 -13.80
C LYS A 485 -25.96 -5.19 -14.34
N GLY A 486 -25.80 -4.18 -15.19
CA GLY A 486 -24.50 -3.76 -15.68
C GLY A 486 -23.65 -3.07 -14.62
N LEU A 487 -22.47 -2.63 -15.02
CA LEU A 487 -21.63 -1.75 -14.22
C LEU A 487 -22.38 -0.44 -13.89
N ASP A 488 -22.05 0.14 -12.74
CA ASP A 488 -22.51 1.47 -12.38
C ASP A 488 -21.98 2.51 -13.40
N PRO A 489 -22.76 3.52 -13.83
CA PRO A 489 -22.30 4.53 -14.79
C PRO A 489 -21.01 5.26 -14.39
N SER A 490 -20.66 5.32 -13.10
CA SER A 490 -19.40 5.88 -12.61
C SER A 490 -18.16 5.05 -12.94
N ALA A 491 -18.31 3.79 -13.38
CA ALA A 491 -17.22 2.94 -13.85
C ALA A 491 -16.58 3.43 -15.16
N GLY A 492 -17.19 4.41 -15.85
CA GLY A 492 -16.61 5.04 -17.04
C GLY A 492 -16.72 4.20 -18.31
N LEU A 493 -17.75 3.35 -18.39
CA LEU A 493 -18.21 2.69 -19.62
C LEU A 493 -19.39 3.48 -20.19
N SER A 494 -19.27 4.03 -21.40
CA SER A 494 -20.37 4.75 -22.05
C SER A 494 -20.42 4.50 -23.55
N MET A 495 -21.63 4.35 -24.11
CA MET A 495 -21.81 4.02 -25.53
C MET A 495 -21.21 5.08 -26.46
N ALA A 496 -21.34 6.36 -26.11
CA ALA A 496 -20.77 7.48 -26.85
C ALA A 496 -19.23 7.55 -26.79
N GLU A 497 -18.59 6.83 -25.86
CA GLU A 497 -17.13 6.64 -25.85
C GLU A 497 -16.73 5.37 -26.60
N LEU A 498 -17.49 4.27 -26.48
CA LEU A 498 -17.26 3.06 -27.28
C LEU A 498 -17.27 3.37 -28.78
N GLU A 499 -18.19 4.21 -29.25
CA GLU A 499 -18.30 4.68 -30.64
C GLU A 499 -17.08 5.48 -31.14
N GLN A 500 -16.14 5.86 -30.26
CA GLN A 500 -14.87 6.52 -30.62
C GLN A 500 -13.70 5.54 -30.81
N TYR A 501 -13.77 4.35 -30.21
CA TYR A 501 -12.66 3.37 -30.20
C TYR A 501 -13.02 2.01 -30.85
N PHE A 502 -14.30 1.71 -31.03
CA PHE A 502 -14.81 0.44 -31.55
C PHE A 502 -15.66 0.65 -32.80
N THR A 503 -15.59 -0.31 -33.72
CA THR A 503 -16.45 -0.37 -34.90
C THR A 503 -17.90 -0.71 -34.52
N PRO A 504 -18.89 -0.35 -35.36
CA PRO A 504 -20.29 -0.74 -35.12
C PRO A 504 -20.50 -2.25 -34.98
N ALA A 505 -19.65 -3.09 -35.58
CA ALA A 505 -19.69 -4.54 -35.44
C ALA A 505 -19.19 -5.05 -34.08
N GLU A 506 -18.12 -4.46 -33.54
CA GLU A 506 -17.65 -4.75 -32.17
C GLU A 506 -18.70 -4.32 -31.13
N ILE A 507 -19.33 -3.16 -31.33
CA ILE A 507 -20.38 -2.63 -30.44
C ILE A 507 -21.67 -3.46 -30.53
N ALA A 508 -22.03 -3.96 -31.73
CA ALA A 508 -23.14 -4.90 -31.88
C ALA A 508 -22.87 -6.20 -31.12
N LYS A 509 -21.71 -6.83 -31.34
CA LYS A 509 -21.29 -8.05 -30.63
C LYS A 509 -21.39 -7.90 -29.10
N PHE A 510 -20.90 -6.78 -28.55
CA PHE A 510 -21.01 -6.49 -27.12
C PHE A 510 -22.47 -6.42 -26.65
N ARG A 511 -23.37 -5.77 -27.39
CA ARG A 511 -24.80 -5.73 -27.06
C ARG A 511 -25.42 -7.13 -27.10
N ASP A 512 -25.06 -7.95 -28.09
CA ASP A 512 -25.60 -9.30 -28.24
C ASP A 512 -25.14 -10.23 -27.12
N GLU A 513 -23.85 -10.21 -26.75
CA GLU A 513 -23.29 -10.99 -25.64
C GLU A 513 -23.80 -10.54 -24.26
N ARG A 514 -24.05 -9.23 -24.10
CA ARG A 514 -24.67 -8.65 -22.91
C ARG A 514 -26.14 -9.01 -22.78
N ASN A 515 -26.90 -9.01 -23.88
CA ASN A 515 -28.30 -9.43 -23.92
C ASN A 515 -28.41 -10.92 -23.57
N LEU A 516 -27.61 -11.78 -24.22
CA LEU A 516 -27.52 -13.21 -23.88
C LEU A 516 -27.18 -13.44 -22.40
N SER A 517 -26.32 -12.61 -21.81
CA SER A 517 -25.97 -12.70 -20.39
C SER A 517 -27.14 -12.32 -19.48
N LEU A 518 -28.02 -11.40 -19.92
CA LEU A 518 -29.27 -11.10 -19.22
C LEU A 518 -30.28 -12.24 -19.39
N ASP A 519 -30.43 -12.80 -20.59
CA ASP A 519 -31.30 -13.95 -20.85
C ASP A 519 -30.89 -15.17 -19.99
N ILE A 520 -29.59 -15.43 -19.82
CA ILE A 520 -29.06 -16.47 -18.91
C ILE A 520 -29.28 -16.10 -17.43
N HIS A 521 -29.20 -14.82 -17.07
CA HIS A 521 -29.50 -14.38 -15.71
C HIS A 521 -30.97 -14.65 -15.38
N ASP A 522 -31.88 -14.12 -16.18
CA ASP A 522 -33.34 -14.20 -15.98
C ASP A 522 -33.81 -15.65 -16.05
N ALA A 523 -33.32 -16.45 -17.00
CA ALA A 523 -33.62 -17.88 -17.10
C ALA A 523 -33.11 -18.71 -15.90
N THR A 524 -32.22 -18.18 -15.05
CA THR A 524 -31.71 -18.91 -13.88
C THR A 524 -31.95 -18.21 -12.54
N SER A 525 -32.62 -17.06 -12.53
CA SER A 525 -32.90 -16.30 -11.32
C SER A 525 -33.97 -17.00 -10.48
N GLY A 526 -33.76 -17.11 -9.17
CA GLY A 526 -34.69 -17.78 -8.25
C GLY A 526 -34.71 -19.31 -8.31
N MET A 527 -33.94 -19.97 -9.19
CA MET A 527 -33.77 -21.44 -9.17
C MET A 527 -33.31 -21.97 -7.80
N ASP A 528 -32.53 -21.17 -7.09
CA ASP A 528 -32.06 -21.42 -5.73
C ASP A 528 -33.18 -21.49 -4.68
N ALA A 529 -34.36 -20.93 -4.98
CA ALA A 529 -35.56 -20.99 -4.14
C ALA A 529 -36.61 -22.05 -4.58
N MET A 530 -36.47 -22.65 -5.77
CA MET A 530 -37.41 -23.63 -6.34
C MET A 530 -37.22 -25.05 -5.78
N THR A 531 -38.26 -25.91 -5.82
CA THR A 531 -38.11 -27.34 -5.45
C THR A 531 -37.23 -28.09 -6.46
N ALA A 532 -36.81 -29.32 -6.14
CA ALA A 532 -36.03 -30.13 -7.08
C ALA A 532 -36.81 -30.48 -8.36
N ASP A 533 -38.11 -30.74 -8.24
CA ASP A 533 -38.98 -31.07 -9.37
C ASP A 533 -39.28 -29.84 -10.24
N ASP A 534 -39.48 -28.66 -9.64
CA ASP A 534 -39.66 -27.39 -10.37
C ASP A 534 -38.41 -27.05 -11.19
N ILE A 535 -37.20 -27.22 -10.61
CA ILE A 535 -35.93 -27.01 -11.33
C ILE A 535 -35.82 -27.98 -12.51
N ALA A 536 -36.19 -29.25 -12.32
CA ALA A 536 -36.13 -30.25 -13.39
C ALA A 536 -37.12 -29.94 -14.52
N ALA A 537 -38.34 -29.52 -14.19
CA ALA A 537 -39.35 -29.10 -15.16
C ALA A 537 -38.91 -27.85 -15.94
N LEU A 538 -38.38 -26.84 -15.24
CA LEU A 538 -37.90 -25.59 -15.85
C LEU A 538 -36.75 -25.83 -16.84
N VAL A 539 -35.80 -26.71 -16.50
CA VAL A 539 -34.67 -27.03 -17.38
C VAL A 539 -35.10 -27.80 -18.62
N GLU A 540 -36.05 -28.74 -18.51
CA GLU A 540 -36.57 -29.48 -19.68
C GLU A 540 -37.45 -28.60 -20.58
N ASP A 541 -38.17 -27.60 -20.05
CA ASP A 541 -38.94 -26.62 -20.84
C ASP A 541 -38.03 -25.65 -21.63
N MET A 542 -36.85 -25.31 -21.09
CA MET A 542 -35.84 -24.47 -21.76
C MET A 542 -35.11 -25.16 -22.94
N LYS A 543 -35.38 -26.44 -23.19
CA LYS A 543 -34.61 -27.30 -24.09
C LYS A 543 -34.92 -27.03 -25.57
N PRO A 544 -33.97 -26.50 -26.36
CA PRO A 544 -34.26 -26.02 -27.70
C PRO A 544 -34.33 -27.16 -28.73
N GLU A 545 -35.27 -27.05 -29.68
CA GLU A 545 -35.35 -27.98 -30.81
C GLU A 545 -34.30 -27.65 -31.89
N PRO A 546 -33.46 -28.63 -32.30
CA PRO A 546 -32.47 -28.42 -33.36
C PRO A 546 -33.09 -27.96 -34.69
N GLY A 547 -32.58 -26.84 -35.21
CA GLY A 547 -33.00 -26.26 -36.49
C GLY A 547 -34.00 -25.10 -36.38
N GLN A 548 -34.44 -24.73 -35.17
CA GLN A 548 -35.18 -23.48 -34.97
C GLN A 548 -34.27 -22.22 -35.10
N ASN A 549 -34.88 -21.07 -35.37
CA ASN A 549 -34.16 -19.80 -35.37
C ASN A 549 -33.79 -19.38 -33.94
N GLY A 550 -32.55 -18.93 -33.72
CA GLY A 550 -32.02 -18.62 -32.38
C GLY A 550 -31.48 -19.83 -31.60
N TYR A 551 -31.55 -21.05 -32.17
CA TYR A 551 -31.10 -22.29 -31.52
C TYR A 551 -29.71 -22.21 -30.85
N ALA A 552 -28.76 -21.51 -31.48
CA ALA A 552 -27.39 -21.40 -30.96
C ALA A 552 -27.28 -20.61 -29.65
N ASP A 553 -28.20 -19.70 -29.35
CA ASP A 553 -28.22 -18.90 -28.13
C ASP A 553 -29.15 -19.53 -27.08
N GLN A 554 -30.29 -20.07 -27.51
CA GLN A 554 -31.15 -20.92 -26.67
C GLN A 554 -30.39 -22.11 -26.08
N GLN A 555 -29.50 -22.75 -26.85
CA GLN A 555 -28.66 -23.84 -26.36
C GLN A 555 -27.70 -23.38 -25.26
N LYS A 556 -27.12 -22.17 -25.36
CA LYS A 556 -26.26 -21.62 -24.29
C LYS A 556 -27.06 -21.33 -23.01
N ILE A 557 -28.29 -20.83 -23.15
CA ILE A 557 -29.21 -20.60 -22.03
C ILE A 557 -29.54 -21.93 -21.34
N TYR A 558 -29.96 -22.94 -22.11
CA TYR A 558 -30.21 -24.29 -21.59
C TYR A 558 -28.98 -24.94 -20.94
N ASP A 559 -27.79 -24.82 -21.54
CA ASP A 559 -26.55 -25.38 -20.99
C ASP A 559 -26.17 -24.69 -19.67
N ALA A 560 -26.35 -23.37 -19.57
CA ALA A 560 -26.11 -22.60 -18.35
C ALA A 560 -27.13 -22.91 -17.25
N ALA A 561 -28.42 -23.01 -17.60
CA ALA A 561 -29.51 -23.42 -16.72
C ALA A 561 -29.27 -24.83 -16.17
N SER A 562 -29.01 -25.81 -17.04
CA SER A 562 -28.68 -27.19 -16.68
C SER A 562 -27.49 -27.28 -15.71
N LYS A 563 -26.44 -26.48 -15.97
CA LYS A 563 -25.23 -26.43 -15.13
C LYS A 563 -25.50 -25.81 -13.76
N LYS A 564 -26.31 -24.75 -13.68
CA LYS A 564 -26.68 -24.08 -12.42
C LYS A 564 -27.64 -24.94 -11.60
N ALA A 565 -28.64 -25.57 -12.23
CA ALA A 565 -29.50 -26.57 -11.61
C ALA A 565 -28.70 -27.70 -10.96
N ALA A 566 -27.79 -28.33 -11.72
CA ALA A 566 -26.93 -29.40 -11.20
C ALA A 566 -26.03 -28.95 -10.02
N ALA A 567 -25.57 -27.69 -10.02
CA ALA A 567 -24.82 -27.12 -8.91
C ALA A 567 -25.67 -26.89 -7.66
N ILE A 568 -26.89 -26.34 -7.82
CA ILE A 568 -27.85 -26.10 -6.72
C ILE A 568 -28.25 -27.41 -6.06
N LEU A 569 -28.65 -28.42 -6.84
CA LEU A 569 -29.07 -29.72 -6.31
C LEU A 569 -27.92 -30.39 -5.55
N LYS A 570 -26.70 -30.42 -6.12
CA LYS A 570 -25.51 -30.96 -5.44
C LYS A 570 -25.11 -30.20 -4.19
N ALA A 571 -25.32 -28.88 -4.14
CA ALA A 571 -25.08 -28.12 -2.91
C ALA A 571 -26.09 -28.51 -1.83
N ARG A 572 -27.39 -28.64 -2.19
CA ARG A 572 -28.47 -29.09 -1.30
C ARG A 572 -28.28 -30.52 -0.80
N GLU A 573 -27.66 -31.43 -1.57
CA GLU A 573 -27.26 -32.77 -1.07
C GLU A 573 -26.33 -32.70 0.16
N THR A 574 -25.56 -31.62 0.30
CA THR A 574 -24.48 -31.50 1.32
C THR A 574 -24.78 -30.54 2.45
N ASP A 575 -25.62 -29.51 2.22
CA ASP A 575 -26.01 -28.51 3.22
C ASP A 575 -27.38 -27.89 2.88
N PRO A 576 -28.48 -28.67 2.91
CA PRO A 576 -29.77 -28.22 2.38
C PRO A 576 -30.34 -27.01 3.16
N LEU A 577 -30.15 -26.97 4.48
CA LEU A 577 -30.52 -25.82 5.30
C LEU A 577 -29.65 -24.59 4.99
N GLY A 578 -28.33 -24.77 4.86
CA GLY A 578 -27.43 -23.67 4.48
C GLY A 578 -27.74 -23.10 3.10
N GLN A 579 -28.13 -23.94 2.13
CA GLN A 579 -28.60 -23.48 0.83
C GLN A 579 -29.96 -22.77 0.91
N ALA A 580 -30.91 -23.25 1.71
CA ALA A 580 -32.20 -22.58 1.91
C ALA A 580 -32.04 -21.17 2.53
N ALA A 581 -31.08 -21.01 3.44
CA ALA A 581 -30.72 -19.71 3.98
C ALA A 581 -30.02 -18.80 2.96
N ALA A 582 -29.10 -19.35 2.16
CA ALA A 582 -28.42 -18.60 1.08
C ALA A 582 -29.40 -18.11 0.00
N ALA A 583 -30.45 -18.89 -0.29
CA ALA A 583 -31.55 -18.53 -1.20
C ALA A 583 -32.58 -17.57 -0.57
N GLY A 584 -32.40 -17.13 0.67
CA GLY A 584 -33.29 -16.20 1.36
C GLY A 584 -34.66 -16.78 1.75
N ILE A 585 -34.86 -18.11 1.68
CA ILE A 585 -36.11 -18.76 2.10
C ILE A 585 -36.34 -18.59 3.61
N VAL A 586 -35.26 -18.62 4.39
CA VAL A 586 -35.32 -18.51 5.85
C VAL A 586 -34.05 -17.87 6.42
N GLU A 587 -34.21 -17.05 7.46
CA GLU A 587 -33.08 -16.50 8.21
C GLU A 587 -32.65 -17.51 9.30
N ILE A 588 -31.40 -17.98 9.24
CA ILE A 588 -30.82 -18.84 10.29
C ILE A 588 -29.99 -18.00 11.26
N GLN A 589 -30.50 -17.83 12.48
CA GLN A 589 -29.70 -17.25 13.56
C GLN A 589 -28.63 -18.26 14.03
N PRO A 590 -27.42 -17.79 14.42
CA PRO A 590 -26.44 -18.63 15.11
C PRO A 590 -27.00 -19.20 16.41
N ILE A 591 -26.55 -20.39 16.79
CA ILE A 591 -26.93 -21.00 18.07
C ILE A 591 -26.18 -20.29 19.20
N ASP A 592 -26.90 -19.61 20.09
CA ASP A 592 -26.32 -19.02 21.29
C ASP A 592 -25.96 -20.13 22.28
N SER A 593 -24.68 -20.27 22.58
CA SER A 593 -24.13 -21.27 23.50
C SER A 593 -23.70 -20.70 24.85
N THR A 594 -24.24 -19.55 25.26
CA THR A 594 -23.90 -18.89 26.54
C THR A 594 -24.40 -19.66 27.76
N ASP A 595 -25.62 -20.19 27.73
CA ASP A 595 -26.19 -21.02 28.79
C ASP A 595 -27.22 -22.04 28.27
N SER A 596 -27.64 -22.96 29.14
CA SER A 596 -28.56 -24.06 28.79
C SER A 596 -29.95 -23.58 28.32
N GLY A 597 -30.42 -22.43 28.80
CA GLY A 597 -31.64 -21.79 28.33
C GLY A 597 -31.49 -21.19 26.93
N THR A 598 -30.41 -20.44 26.67
CA THR A 598 -30.17 -19.80 25.36
C THR A 598 -29.89 -20.82 24.26
N ILE A 599 -29.19 -21.93 24.57
CA ILE A 599 -29.04 -23.09 23.67
C ILE A 599 -30.41 -23.63 23.26
N THR A 600 -31.26 -23.95 24.25
CA THR A 600 -32.58 -24.55 24.00
C THR A 600 -33.47 -23.61 23.17
N GLN A 601 -33.50 -22.32 23.50
CA GLN A 601 -34.29 -21.33 22.77
C GLN A 601 -33.81 -21.19 21.31
N SER A 602 -32.49 -21.18 21.09
CA SER A 602 -31.89 -21.13 19.75
C SER A 602 -32.26 -22.35 18.90
N LEU A 603 -32.19 -23.55 19.49
CA LEU A 603 -32.53 -24.81 18.82
C LEU A 603 -34.03 -24.93 18.49
N VAL A 604 -34.91 -24.43 19.37
CA VAL A 604 -36.36 -24.35 19.08
C VAL A 604 -36.62 -23.45 17.88
N ALA A 605 -36.06 -22.23 17.87
CA ALA A 605 -36.19 -21.31 16.74
C ALA A 605 -35.61 -21.91 15.44
N ARG A 606 -34.47 -22.59 15.54
CA ARG A 606 -33.84 -23.32 14.42
C ARG A 606 -34.71 -24.46 13.89
N SER A 607 -35.41 -25.21 14.76
CA SER A 607 -36.35 -26.26 14.34
C SER A 607 -37.56 -25.71 13.57
N GLN A 608 -37.97 -24.47 13.86
CA GLN A 608 -39.03 -23.79 13.12
C GLN A 608 -38.51 -23.33 11.75
N ALA A 609 -37.30 -22.76 11.70
CA ALA A 609 -36.64 -22.35 10.46
C ALA A 609 -36.46 -23.54 9.50
N ALA A 610 -35.98 -24.69 10.01
CA ALA A 610 -35.82 -25.93 9.23
C ALA A 610 -37.17 -26.43 8.67
N ARG A 611 -38.24 -26.42 9.47
CA ARG A 611 -39.59 -26.80 9.01
C ARG A 611 -40.17 -25.87 7.94
N ILE A 612 -39.91 -24.56 8.03
CA ILE A 612 -40.31 -23.59 7.00
C ILE A 612 -39.56 -23.87 5.69
N ALA A 613 -38.23 -23.99 5.75
CA ALA A 613 -37.40 -24.28 4.57
C ALA A 613 -37.78 -25.61 3.91
N GLY A 614 -38.07 -26.64 4.70
CA GLY A 614 -38.48 -27.95 4.19
C GLY A 614 -39.86 -27.93 3.53
N GLY A 615 -40.81 -27.18 4.09
CA GLY A 615 -42.13 -26.97 3.49
C GLY A 615 -42.09 -26.20 2.16
N VAL A 616 -41.09 -25.33 1.96
CA VAL A 616 -40.88 -24.60 0.69
C VAL A 616 -40.14 -25.45 -0.34
N LEU A 617 -39.11 -26.20 0.06
CA LEU A 617 -38.27 -26.98 -0.87
C LEU A 617 -38.72 -28.43 -1.11
N GLY A 618 -39.75 -28.90 -0.40
CA GLY A 618 -40.32 -30.24 -0.57
C GLY A 618 -39.47 -31.38 0.01
N THR A 619 -38.55 -31.08 0.92
CA THR A 619 -37.62 -32.05 1.54
C THR A 619 -37.50 -31.83 3.04
N GLU A 620 -37.25 -32.90 3.79
CA GLU A 620 -36.85 -32.79 5.19
C GLU A 620 -35.54 -32.01 5.32
N MET A 621 -35.39 -31.24 6.41
CA MET A 621 -34.27 -30.34 6.66
C MET A 621 -33.57 -30.74 7.96
N PRO A 622 -32.23 -30.91 7.97
CA PRO A 622 -31.48 -31.13 9.21
C PRO A 622 -31.48 -29.85 10.07
N LEU A 623 -31.41 -30.02 11.39
CA LEU A 623 -31.39 -28.92 12.34
C LEU A 623 -30.13 -28.03 12.21
N PHE A 624 -29.01 -28.63 11.81
CA PHE A 624 -27.70 -27.99 11.71
C PHE A 624 -27.26 -27.88 10.25
N THR A 625 -26.65 -26.74 9.88
CA THR A 625 -25.93 -26.60 8.61
C THR A 625 -24.65 -27.43 8.62
N LYS A 626 -24.09 -27.71 7.43
CA LYS A 626 -22.84 -28.44 7.32
C LYS A 626 -21.69 -27.79 8.11
N ALA A 627 -21.60 -26.46 8.09
CA ALA A 627 -20.57 -25.72 8.80
C ALA A 627 -20.66 -25.91 10.33
N GLU A 628 -21.88 -25.90 10.88
CA GLU A 628 -22.13 -26.17 12.30
C GLU A 628 -21.85 -27.63 12.65
N VAL A 629 -22.23 -28.58 11.80
CA VAL A 629 -21.92 -30.01 12.00
C VAL A 629 -20.41 -30.25 12.07
N ASP A 630 -19.63 -29.64 11.18
CA ASP A 630 -18.18 -29.78 11.18
C ASP A 630 -17.53 -29.08 12.41
N ALA A 631 -18.07 -27.93 12.85
CA ALA A 631 -17.61 -27.24 14.05
C ALA A 631 -17.90 -28.03 15.34
N LEU A 632 -19.12 -28.56 15.50
CA LEU A 632 -19.53 -29.37 16.64
C LEU A 632 -18.74 -30.68 16.74
N LYS A 633 -18.35 -31.28 15.60
CA LYS A 633 -17.42 -32.44 15.54
C LYS A 633 -16.00 -32.15 16.03
N VAL A 634 -15.62 -30.87 16.13
CA VAL A 634 -14.36 -30.42 16.75
C VAL A 634 -14.59 -30.06 18.22
N GLN A 635 -15.65 -29.31 18.52
CA GLN A 635 -15.98 -28.88 19.90
C GLN A 635 -16.31 -30.06 20.83
N GLY A 636 -16.98 -31.11 20.33
CA GLY A 636 -17.25 -32.35 21.05
C GLY A 636 -16.02 -33.21 21.34
N LYS A 637 -14.80 -32.73 21.04
CA LYS A 637 -13.52 -33.32 21.47
C LYS A 637 -12.80 -32.46 22.51
N SER A 638 -13.46 -31.39 23.00
CA SER A 638 -12.92 -30.52 24.03
C SER A 638 -12.87 -31.21 25.39
N THR A 639 -11.84 -30.92 26.17
CA THR A 639 -11.75 -31.29 27.59
C THR A 639 -12.23 -30.18 28.54
N ASP A 640 -12.77 -29.09 27.99
CA ASP A 640 -13.52 -28.07 28.72
C ASP A 640 -14.97 -28.56 28.97
N PRO A 641 -15.41 -28.74 30.23
CA PRO A 641 -16.76 -29.22 30.53
C PRO A 641 -17.88 -28.30 30.07
N ALA A 642 -17.66 -26.99 29.98
CA ALA A 642 -18.68 -26.05 29.55
C ALA A 642 -18.92 -26.16 28.04
N LEU A 643 -17.83 -26.20 27.25
CA LEU A 643 -17.92 -26.39 25.80
C LEU A 643 -18.42 -27.79 25.45
N PHE A 644 -17.91 -28.84 26.10
CA PHE A 644 -18.36 -30.21 25.87
C PHE A 644 -19.84 -30.37 26.27
N GLY A 645 -20.25 -29.87 27.44
CA GLY A 645 -21.64 -29.87 27.89
C GLY A 645 -22.59 -29.12 26.94
N ALA A 646 -22.17 -27.97 26.40
CA ALA A 646 -22.95 -27.22 25.41
C ALA A 646 -23.11 -27.97 24.08
N VAL A 647 -22.10 -28.74 23.64
CA VAL A 647 -22.23 -29.65 22.48
C VAL A 647 -23.18 -30.80 22.81
N MET A 648 -23.00 -31.44 23.97
CA MET A 648 -23.84 -32.58 24.38
C MET A 648 -25.31 -32.18 24.55
N GLN A 649 -25.62 -30.96 25.01
CA GLN A 649 -26.99 -30.45 25.04
C GLN A 649 -27.58 -30.25 23.63
N GLN A 650 -26.78 -29.83 22.65
CA GLN A 650 -27.21 -29.76 21.25
C GLN A 650 -27.46 -31.15 20.65
N MET A 651 -26.68 -32.16 21.06
CA MET A 651 -26.91 -33.55 20.66
C MET A 651 -28.13 -34.16 21.38
N ASP A 652 -28.36 -33.81 22.65
CA ASP A 652 -29.52 -34.20 23.44
C ASP A 652 -30.83 -33.69 22.82
N PHE A 653 -30.88 -32.41 22.45
CA PHE A 653 -32.03 -31.83 21.75
C PHE A 653 -32.34 -32.59 20.45
N LEU A 654 -31.32 -32.88 19.64
CA LEU A 654 -31.47 -33.65 18.39
C LEU A 654 -31.87 -35.12 18.63
N ALA A 655 -31.38 -35.73 19.71
CA ALA A 655 -31.77 -37.08 20.11
C ALA A 655 -33.20 -37.16 20.66
N ASN A 656 -33.70 -36.07 21.25
CA ASN A 656 -35.05 -35.97 21.79
C ASN A 656 -36.09 -35.53 20.73
N SER A 657 -35.68 -34.85 19.64
CA SER A 657 -36.56 -34.56 18.50
C SER A 657 -36.63 -35.70 17.48
N ASP A 658 -35.46 -36.22 17.07
CA ASP A 658 -35.33 -37.10 15.89
C ASP A 658 -34.85 -38.52 16.27
N GLY A 659 -34.69 -38.80 17.58
CA GLY A 659 -34.15 -40.05 18.11
C GLY A 659 -32.62 -40.15 18.04
N LEU A 660 -32.01 -40.95 18.93
CA LEU A 660 -30.54 -41.13 18.99
C LEU A 660 -29.86 -41.56 17.66
N LEU A 661 -30.63 -42.09 16.70
CA LEU A 661 -30.12 -42.46 15.38
C LEU A 661 -29.73 -41.23 14.53
N SER A 662 -30.42 -40.09 14.68
CA SER A 662 -30.08 -38.85 13.96
C SER A 662 -28.69 -38.33 14.38
N VAL A 663 -28.39 -38.31 15.69
CA VAL A 663 -27.07 -37.98 16.23
C VAL A 663 -25.99 -38.89 15.63
N LYS A 664 -26.26 -40.20 15.55
CA LYS A 664 -25.35 -41.16 14.92
C LYS A 664 -25.16 -40.94 13.42
N GLN A 665 -26.19 -40.52 12.68
CA GLN A 665 -26.12 -40.24 11.25
C GLN A 665 -25.36 -38.93 10.97
N THR A 666 -25.70 -37.85 11.68
CA THR A 666 -25.12 -36.51 11.45
C THR A 666 -23.72 -36.37 12.05
N PHE A 667 -23.49 -36.88 13.27
CA PHE A 667 -22.25 -36.68 14.03
C PHE A 667 -21.36 -37.92 14.12
N GLY A 668 -21.93 -39.11 13.93
CA GLY A 668 -21.22 -40.39 13.99
C GLY A 668 -21.45 -41.13 15.31
N ALA A 669 -21.16 -42.44 15.32
CA ALA A 669 -21.36 -43.30 16.49
C ALA A 669 -20.63 -42.80 17.77
N PRO A 670 -19.38 -42.29 17.72
CA PRO A 670 -18.72 -41.78 18.92
C PRO A 670 -19.48 -40.64 19.60
N MET A 671 -20.03 -39.67 18.86
CA MET A 671 -20.79 -38.56 19.46
C MET A 671 -22.09 -39.05 20.13
N MET A 672 -22.72 -40.10 19.59
CA MET A 672 -23.90 -40.73 20.19
C MET A 672 -23.53 -41.51 21.47
N GLU A 673 -22.38 -42.22 21.46
CA GLU A 673 -21.82 -42.90 22.64
C GLU A 673 -21.45 -41.88 23.74
N ASP A 674 -20.73 -40.82 23.36
CA ASP A 674 -20.29 -39.74 24.24
C ASP A 674 -21.50 -39.00 24.87
N LEU A 675 -22.59 -38.77 24.11
CA LEU A 675 -23.86 -38.24 24.64
C LEU A 675 -24.46 -39.14 25.72
N GLN A 676 -24.60 -40.44 25.44
CA GLN A 676 -25.19 -41.40 26.38
C GLN A 676 -24.35 -41.51 27.66
N VAL A 677 -23.03 -41.50 27.55
CA VAL A 677 -22.12 -41.51 28.71
C VAL A 677 -22.15 -40.17 29.43
N TRP A 678 -22.22 -39.02 28.74
CA TRP A 678 -22.29 -37.69 29.36
C TRP A 678 -23.57 -37.49 30.17
N GLN A 679 -24.75 -37.76 29.59
CA GLN A 679 -26.04 -37.74 30.28
C GLN A 679 -25.98 -38.58 31.57
N SER A 680 -25.42 -39.78 31.47
CA SER A 680 -25.30 -40.72 32.60
C SER A 680 -24.21 -40.30 33.57
N LYS A 681 -23.19 -39.55 33.14
CA LYS A 681 -22.09 -39.07 33.98
C LYS A 681 -22.50 -37.94 34.89
N MET A 682 -23.22 -36.93 34.38
CA MET A 682 -23.66 -35.78 35.17
C MET A 682 -24.41 -36.24 36.42
N ARG A 683 -25.31 -37.23 36.28
CA ARG A 683 -26.12 -37.77 37.38
C ARG A 683 -25.33 -38.34 38.57
N TYR A 684 -24.09 -38.81 38.38
CA TYR A 684 -23.28 -39.45 39.42
C TYR A 684 -21.89 -38.84 39.64
N ALA A 685 -21.57 -37.71 39.01
CA ALA A 685 -20.24 -37.11 39.06
C ALA A 685 -20.33 -35.60 39.27
N THR A 686 -19.62 -35.09 40.26
CA THR A 686 -19.47 -33.65 40.44
C THR A 686 -18.82 -33.02 39.21
N GLN A 687 -19.00 -31.71 39.00
CA GLN A 687 -18.41 -30.98 37.87
C GLN A 687 -16.87 -31.16 37.76
N ALA A 688 -16.18 -31.35 38.88
CA ALA A 688 -14.75 -31.66 38.91
C ALA A 688 -14.45 -33.08 38.41
N GLU A 689 -15.22 -34.08 38.82
CA GLU A 689 -15.09 -35.46 38.35
C GLU A 689 -15.49 -35.61 36.87
N ALA A 690 -16.46 -34.84 36.39
CA ALA A 690 -16.79 -34.74 34.96
C ALA A 690 -15.62 -34.14 34.15
N GLN A 691 -14.93 -33.11 34.69
CA GLN A 691 -13.73 -32.56 34.04
C GLN A 691 -12.56 -33.55 34.02
N ASP A 692 -12.29 -34.25 35.11
CA ASP A 692 -11.21 -35.25 35.16
C ASP A 692 -11.56 -36.52 34.37
N TRP A 693 -12.85 -36.85 34.23
CA TRP A 693 -13.34 -37.87 33.30
C TRP A 693 -13.03 -37.48 31.84
N LEU A 694 -13.35 -36.25 31.41
CA LEU A 694 -13.03 -35.74 30.07
C LEU A 694 -11.52 -35.80 29.78
N LYS A 695 -10.68 -35.32 30.71
CA LYS A 695 -9.21 -35.39 30.58
C LYS A 695 -8.72 -36.84 30.41
N GLN A 696 -9.27 -37.78 31.19
CA GLN A 696 -8.93 -39.20 31.09
C GLN A 696 -9.41 -39.82 29.77
N HIS A 697 -10.59 -39.47 29.29
CA HIS A 697 -11.13 -40.06 28.05
C HIS A 697 -10.43 -39.52 26.80
N ALA A 698 -9.82 -38.33 26.88
CA ALA A 698 -8.91 -37.80 25.87
C ALA A 698 -7.49 -38.43 25.88
N ASP A 699 -7.10 -39.21 26.90
CA ASP A 699 -5.78 -39.84 26.99
C ASP A 699 -5.69 -41.10 26.09
N PRO A 700 -4.76 -41.17 25.12
CA PRO A 700 -4.53 -42.38 24.33
C PRO A 700 -4.25 -43.63 25.17
N GLN A 701 -3.56 -43.53 26.31
CA GLN A 701 -3.28 -44.67 27.19
C GLN A 701 -4.54 -45.20 27.87
N TRP A 702 -5.53 -44.34 28.10
CA TRP A 702 -6.83 -44.74 28.62
C TRP A 702 -7.66 -45.44 27.53
N GLN A 703 -7.64 -44.90 26.30
CA GLN A 703 -8.31 -45.50 25.14
C GLN A 703 -7.77 -46.90 24.80
N GLU A 704 -6.45 -47.13 24.91
CA GLU A 704 -5.85 -48.44 24.68
C GLU A 704 -6.12 -49.44 25.82
N ARG A 705 -6.05 -49.01 27.09
CA ARG A 705 -5.98 -49.93 28.25
C ARG A 705 -7.27 -50.07 29.05
N VAL A 706 -8.09 -49.02 29.10
CA VAL A 706 -9.26 -48.95 30.00
C VAL A 706 -10.56 -49.05 29.22
N LYS A 707 -10.67 -48.39 28.06
CA LYS A 707 -11.87 -48.47 27.20
C LYS A 707 -12.28 -49.92 26.86
N PRO A 708 -11.38 -50.85 26.48
CA PRO A 708 -11.79 -52.23 26.18
C PRO A 708 -12.40 -52.96 27.38
N LEU A 709 -11.95 -52.66 28.60
CA LEU A 709 -12.53 -53.19 29.82
C LEU A 709 -13.91 -52.58 30.10
N VAL A 710 -14.04 -51.25 29.97
CA VAL A 710 -15.34 -50.56 30.12
C VAL A 710 -16.37 -51.14 29.15
N SER A 711 -16.05 -51.20 27.85
CA SER A 711 -16.95 -51.74 26.82
C SER A 711 -17.29 -53.23 27.03
N SER A 712 -16.38 -54.03 27.60
CA SER A 712 -16.66 -55.42 27.99
C SER A 712 -17.67 -55.50 29.15
N GLY A 713 -17.52 -54.65 30.17
CA GLY A 713 -18.45 -54.55 31.29
C GLY A 713 -19.83 -54.04 30.85
N GLU A 714 -19.88 -53.01 29.99
CA GLU A 714 -21.13 -52.53 29.39
C GLU A 714 -21.81 -53.61 28.53
N ALA A 715 -21.06 -54.36 27.72
CA ALA A 715 -21.62 -55.44 26.90
C ALA A 715 -22.30 -56.50 27.78
N LYS A 716 -21.70 -56.83 28.93
CA LYS A 716 -22.32 -57.72 29.93
C LYS A 716 -23.49 -57.09 30.66
N ALA A 717 -23.48 -55.78 30.91
CA ALA A 717 -24.62 -55.07 31.49
C ALA A 717 -25.85 -55.09 30.58
N ARG A 718 -25.64 -54.97 29.25
CA ARG A 718 -26.70 -55.04 28.22
C ARG A 718 -27.31 -56.44 28.05
N GLU A 719 -26.75 -57.48 28.67
CA GLU A 719 -27.35 -58.82 28.73
C GLU A 719 -28.39 -58.96 29.86
N VAL A 720 -28.47 -57.99 30.78
CA VAL A 720 -29.39 -58.02 31.94
C VAL A 720 -30.79 -57.51 31.53
N PRO A 721 -31.87 -58.27 31.80
CA PRO A 721 -33.24 -57.81 31.58
C PRO A 721 -33.58 -56.54 32.37
N PHE A 722 -34.30 -55.61 31.74
CA PHE A 722 -34.68 -54.34 32.36
C PHE A 722 -35.48 -54.49 33.67
N GLN A 723 -36.33 -55.51 33.75
CA GLN A 723 -37.14 -55.78 34.95
C GLN A 723 -36.31 -56.27 36.13
N ASP A 724 -35.15 -56.89 35.87
CA ASP A 724 -34.23 -57.34 36.93
C ASP A 724 -33.52 -56.12 37.54
N ILE A 725 -33.09 -55.15 36.70
CA ILE A 725 -32.54 -53.85 37.13
C ILE A 725 -33.57 -53.10 38.00
N VAL A 726 -34.84 -53.04 37.57
CA VAL A 726 -35.94 -52.44 38.34
C VAL A 726 -36.12 -53.13 39.70
N SER A 727 -36.02 -54.47 39.74
CA SER A 727 -36.20 -55.27 40.95
C SER A 727 -35.06 -55.14 41.96
N GLU A 728 -33.81 -54.95 41.52
CA GLU A 728 -32.66 -54.77 42.42
C GLU A 728 -32.57 -53.35 43.03
N LEU A 729 -33.26 -52.36 42.45
CA LEU A 729 -33.31 -50.98 42.94
C LEU A 729 -34.23 -50.77 44.16
N ASP A 730 -35.38 -51.44 44.23
CA ASP A 730 -36.23 -51.52 45.44
C ASP A 730 -36.74 -52.96 45.64
N PRO A 731 -36.04 -53.82 46.42
CA PRO A 731 -36.31 -55.27 46.53
C PRO A 731 -37.53 -55.61 47.42
N ASN A 732 -38.60 -54.84 47.30
CA ASN A 732 -39.70 -54.76 48.27
C ASN A 732 -40.86 -55.71 47.93
N TRP A 733 -40.62 -57.01 48.12
CA TRP A 733 -41.44 -58.18 47.74
C TRP A 733 -42.96 -58.17 48.09
N ILE A 734 -43.47 -57.14 48.78
CA ILE A 734 -44.87 -57.02 49.20
C ILE A 734 -45.69 -56.14 48.23
N ALA A 735 -45.05 -55.34 47.37
CA ALA A 735 -45.73 -54.55 46.35
C ALA A 735 -44.87 -54.35 45.09
N ASP A 736 -45.37 -54.78 43.94
CA ASP A 736 -44.72 -54.53 42.63
C ASP A 736 -44.53 -53.03 42.42
N ILE A 737 -43.27 -52.60 42.35
CA ILE A 737 -42.89 -51.23 42.03
C ILE A 737 -43.01 -50.99 40.52
N GLY A 738 -43.62 -49.89 40.12
CA GLY A 738 -43.71 -49.54 38.70
C GLY A 738 -42.34 -49.17 38.14
N ALA A 739 -41.95 -49.77 37.01
CA ALA A 739 -40.88 -49.23 36.18
C ALA A 739 -41.26 -47.82 35.65
N PRO A 740 -40.28 -47.00 35.20
CA PRO A 740 -40.57 -45.78 34.43
C PRO A 740 -41.42 -46.11 33.20
N ILE A 741 -42.37 -45.24 32.86
CA ILE A 741 -43.35 -45.49 31.79
C ILE A 741 -43.03 -44.74 30.49
N ASP A 742 -42.38 -43.59 30.59
CA ASP A 742 -41.84 -42.85 29.47
C ASP A 742 -40.53 -43.50 29.00
N ASP A 743 -40.31 -43.51 27.70
CA ASP A 743 -39.16 -44.17 27.10
C ASP A 743 -37.84 -43.43 27.39
N ALA A 744 -37.90 -42.12 27.66
CA ALA A 744 -36.75 -41.33 28.10
C ALA A 744 -36.17 -41.87 29.43
N SER A 745 -37.00 -42.01 30.47
CA SER A 745 -36.55 -42.51 31.78
C SER A 745 -36.16 -43.98 31.76
N LYS A 746 -36.81 -44.83 30.94
CA LYS A 746 -36.37 -46.23 30.73
C LYS A 746 -34.95 -46.27 30.16
N ARG A 747 -34.70 -45.51 29.09
CA ARG A 747 -33.37 -45.41 28.46
C ARG A 747 -32.33 -44.82 29.41
N ALA A 748 -32.68 -43.78 30.18
CA ALA A 748 -31.79 -43.21 31.19
C ALA A 748 -31.37 -44.24 32.25
N MET A 749 -32.32 -45.02 32.81
CA MET A 749 -32.04 -46.07 33.78
C MET A 749 -31.14 -47.18 33.20
N GLN A 750 -31.40 -47.60 31.96
CA GLN A 750 -30.58 -48.61 31.26
C GLN A 750 -29.17 -48.10 30.95
N ASN A 751 -29.03 -46.85 30.52
CA ASN A 751 -27.73 -46.22 30.25
C ASN A 751 -26.92 -46.05 31.54
N ASP A 752 -27.56 -45.58 32.62
CA ASP A 752 -26.95 -45.45 33.94
C ASP A 752 -26.38 -46.77 34.44
N TYR A 753 -27.19 -47.84 34.44
CA TYR A 753 -26.76 -49.18 34.81
C TYR A 753 -25.58 -49.64 33.94
N THR A 754 -25.73 -49.56 32.61
CA THR A 754 -24.71 -49.99 31.64
C THR A 754 -23.39 -49.27 31.85
N MET A 755 -23.43 -47.95 31.99
CA MET A 755 -22.26 -47.08 32.19
C MET A 755 -21.59 -47.36 33.55
N LEU A 756 -22.37 -47.47 34.63
CA LEU A 756 -21.82 -47.74 35.96
C LEU A 756 -21.19 -49.13 36.02
N VAL A 757 -21.82 -50.17 35.47
CA VAL A 757 -21.24 -51.51 35.39
C VAL A 757 -19.93 -51.49 34.60
N GLY A 758 -19.87 -50.83 33.44
CA GLY A 758 -18.62 -50.66 32.68
C GLY A 758 -17.51 -49.97 33.49
N GLN A 759 -17.86 -48.91 34.23
CA GLN A 759 -16.93 -48.15 35.06
C GLN A 759 -16.48 -48.88 36.34
N PHE A 760 -17.30 -49.76 36.92
CA PHE A 760 -16.90 -50.59 38.06
C PHE A 760 -16.11 -51.81 37.57
N TYR A 761 -16.54 -52.47 36.49
CA TYR A 761 -15.86 -53.62 35.92
C TYR A 761 -14.44 -53.30 35.46
N SER A 762 -14.20 -52.13 34.86
CA SER A 762 -12.84 -51.70 34.47
C SER A 762 -11.89 -51.42 35.65
N ARG A 763 -12.40 -51.33 36.88
CA ARG A 763 -11.63 -51.18 38.12
C ARG A 763 -11.54 -52.49 38.94
N ILE A 764 -12.54 -53.36 38.86
CA ILE A 764 -12.67 -54.56 39.70
C ILE A 764 -12.26 -55.84 38.94
N GLY A 765 -12.58 -55.94 37.64
CA GLY A 765 -12.38 -57.13 36.81
C GLY A 765 -13.41 -58.25 37.02
N ASP A 766 -14.30 -58.12 38.00
CA ASP A 766 -15.39 -59.05 38.32
C ASP A 766 -16.75 -58.41 37.98
N ILE A 767 -17.61 -59.14 37.25
CA ILE A 767 -18.86 -58.61 36.71
C ILE A 767 -19.98 -58.58 37.75
N ASP A 768 -20.14 -59.63 38.56
CA ASP A 768 -21.14 -59.73 39.63
C ASP A 768 -20.93 -58.63 40.68
N ALA A 769 -19.67 -58.34 41.02
CA ALA A 769 -19.30 -57.25 41.92
C ALA A 769 -19.54 -55.86 41.30
N ALA A 770 -19.28 -55.72 39.99
CA ALA A 770 -19.54 -54.47 39.26
C ALA A 770 -21.04 -54.17 39.13
N GLN A 771 -21.87 -55.17 38.87
CA GLN A 771 -23.34 -55.06 38.86
C GLN A 771 -23.89 -54.61 40.21
N LYS A 772 -23.44 -55.22 41.30
CA LYS A 772 -23.85 -54.83 42.66
C LYS A 772 -23.42 -53.41 43.03
N GLN A 773 -22.20 -52.99 42.67
CA GLN A 773 -21.76 -51.61 42.89
C GLN A 773 -22.50 -50.60 41.99
N ALA A 774 -22.89 -50.99 40.77
CA ALA A 774 -23.73 -50.16 39.91
C ALA A 774 -25.13 -49.92 40.52
N ILE A 775 -25.80 -50.96 41.03
CA ILE A 775 -27.11 -50.84 41.69
C ILE A 775 -27.03 -49.94 42.95
N GLU A 776 -26.02 -50.12 43.80
CA GLU A 776 -25.86 -49.28 45.00
C GLU A 776 -25.52 -47.83 44.65
N ALA A 777 -24.78 -47.58 43.56
CA ALA A 777 -24.60 -46.23 43.03
C ALA A 777 -25.92 -45.66 42.46
N MET A 778 -26.68 -46.43 41.67
CA MET A 778 -27.96 -45.98 41.10
C MET A 778 -28.98 -45.54 42.16
N LYS A 779 -29.04 -46.23 43.32
CA LYS A 779 -29.95 -45.89 44.44
C LYS A 779 -29.73 -44.47 45.02
N THR A 780 -28.56 -43.86 44.79
CA THR A 780 -28.32 -42.47 45.16
C THR A 780 -29.22 -41.50 44.39
N VAL A 781 -29.35 -41.70 43.08
CA VAL A 781 -30.18 -40.91 42.16
C VAL A 781 -31.59 -41.48 42.07
N TRP A 782 -31.72 -42.70 41.55
CA TRP A 782 -32.98 -43.41 41.37
C TRP A 782 -33.61 -43.76 42.71
N GLY A 783 -34.93 -43.88 42.71
CA GLY A 783 -35.68 -44.40 43.84
C GLY A 783 -37.17 -44.40 43.58
N ARG A 784 -37.90 -45.00 44.51
CA ARG A 784 -39.36 -45.02 44.52
C ARG A 784 -39.92 -43.62 44.79
N THR A 785 -40.88 -43.20 43.99
CA THR A 785 -41.87 -42.19 44.35
C THR A 785 -43.23 -42.85 44.62
N ASP A 786 -43.96 -42.34 45.62
CA ASP A 786 -45.36 -42.66 45.86
C ASP A 786 -46.30 -41.64 45.17
N ALA A 787 -45.77 -40.51 44.67
CA ALA A 787 -46.52 -39.49 43.93
C ALA A 787 -47.20 -40.07 42.65
N LEU A 788 -46.51 -40.98 41.96
CA LEU A 788 -47.02 -41.68 40.78
C LEU A 788 -47.21 -43.18 41.01
N GLY A 789 -47.79 -43.88 40.02
CA GLY A 789 -47.96 -45.33 40.04
C GLY A 789 -49.00 -45.85 41.03
N GLY A 790 -49.09 -47.19 41.10
CA GLY A 790 -50.06 -47.93 41.91
C GLY A 790 -49.67 -48.04 43.39
N ARG A 791 -50.03 -49.16 44.03
CA ARG A 791 -49.74 -49.40 45.47
C ARG A 791 -48.23 -49.54 45.78
N GLY A 792 -47.43 -49.95 44.80
CA GLY A 792 -45.96 -50.02 44.91
C GLY A 792 -45.22 -48.74 44.51
N GLY A 793 -45.90 -47.66 44.15
CA GLY A 793 -45.27 -46.46 43.61
C GLY A 793 -44.68 -46.67 42.21
N ARG A 794 -43.71 -45.84 41.83
CA ARG A 794 -42.94 -45.94 40.58
C ARG A 794 -41.47 -45.55 40.81
N LEU A 795 -40.52 -46.15 40.09
CA LEU A 795 -39.13 -45.69 40.06
C LEU A 795 -38.99 -44.42 39.20
N MET A 796 -38.24 -43.44 39.68
CA MET A 796 -37.78 -42.27 38.91
C MET A 796 -36.40 -41.81 39.39
N ALA A 797 -35.69 -41.04 38.56
CA ALA A 797 -34.48 -40.32 38.98
C ALA A 797 -34.88 -39.11 39.84
N TYR A 798 -34.19 -38.88 40.96
CA TYR A 798 -34.45 -37.79 41.89
C TYR A 798 -35.92 -37.74 42.39
N PRO A 799 -36.47 -38.80 43.02
CA PRO A 799 -37.86 -38.82 43.48
C PRO A 799 -38.15 -37.70 44.50
N PRO A 800 -39.31 -37.02 44.42
CA PRO A 800 -39.62 -35.84 45.23
C PRO A 800 -39.60 -36.11 46.74
N GLU A 801 -39.85 -37.35 47.15
CA GLU A 801 -39.77 -37.80 48.55
C GLU A 801 -38.38 -37.60 49.19
N LYS A 802 -37.31 -37.49 48.40
CA LYS A 802 -35.95 -37.16 48.89
C LYS A 802 -35.77 -35.66 49.23
N PHE A 803 -36.59 -34.77 48.66
CA PHE A 803 -36.36 -33.31 48.68
C PHE A 803 -37.51 -32.52 49.33
N TYR A 804 -38.76 -32.97 49.20
CA TYR A 804 -39.94 -32.28 49.71
C TYR A 804 -40.31 -32.77 51.13
N PRO A 805 -40.62 -31.86 52.08
CA PRO A 805 -40.80 -32.21 53.48
C PRO A 805 -42.11 -32.97 53.73
N ALA A 806 -42.14 -33.78 54.80
CA ALA A 806 -43.36 -34.45 55.24
C ALA A 806 -44.35 -33.46 55.90
N VAL A 807 -45.62 -33.53 55.51
CA VAL A 807 -46.73 -32.75 56.06
C VAL A 807 -47.64 -33.68 56.86
N ALA A 808 -48.01 -33.29 58.08
CA ALA A 808 -48.74 -34.17 59.01
C ALA A 808 -48.12 -35.59 59.13
N SER A 809 -46.79 -35.63 59.28
CA SER A 809 -45.98 -36.85 59.41
C SER A 809 -45.97 -37.81 58.21
N ASN A 810 -46.35 -37.37 57.00
CA ASN A 810 -46.28 -38.17 55.77
C ASN A 810 -46.13 -37.30 54.50
N GLN A 811 -45.90 -37.90 53.33
CA GLN A 811 -45.73 -37.19 52.05
C GLN A 811 -46.89 -37.43 51.06
N ARG A 812 -48.08 -37.86 51.52
CA ARG A 812 -49.20 -38.24 50.63
C ARG A 812 -49.70 -37.09 49.74
N TYR A 813 -49.46 -35.84 50.11
CA TYR A 813 -49.86 -34.67 49.33
C TYR A 813 -49.23 -34.67 47.93
N LEU A 814 -48.00 -35.19 47.77
CA LEU A 814 -47.35 -35.35 46.47
C LEU A 814 -48.23 -36.16 45.50
N LYS A 815 -48.87 -37.24 45.98
CA LYS A 815 -49.80 -38.04 45.18
C LYS A 815 -51.12 -37.31 44.92
N THR A 816 -51.61 -36.52 45.89
CA THR A 816 -52.82 -35.71 45.72
C THR A 816 -52.65 -34.65 44.64
N GLU A 817 -51.53 -33.91 44.63
CA GLU A 817 -51.23 -32.91 43.60
C GLU A 817 -51.18 -33.55 42.20
N MET A 818 -50.55 -34.71 42.06
CA MET A 818 -50.56 -35.46 40.78
C MET A 818 -51.96 -35.97 40.38
N GLN A 819 -52.84 -36.30 41.33
CA GLN A 819 -54.22 -36.71 41.06
C GLN A 819 -55.07 -35.53 40.55
N ASP A 820 -54.95 -34.36 41.18
CA ASP A 820 -55.67 -33.16 40.74
C ASP A 820 -55.13 -32.64 39.40
N LEU A 821 -53.82 -32.79 39.13
CA LEU A 821 -53.22 -32.43 37.83
C LEU A 821 -53.63 -33.38 36.70
N ALA A 822 -53.64 -34.70 36.93
CA ALA A 822 -54.13 -35.68 35.94
C ALA A 822 -55.59 -35.37 35.54
N LYS A 823 -56.43 -35.10 36.54
CA LYS A 823 -57.82 -34.70 36.38
C LYS A 823 -57.99 -33.35 35.67
N ALA A 824 -57.07 -32.40 35.84
CA ALA A 824 -57.08 -31.12 35.12
C ALA A 824 -56.65 -31.29 33.64
N ALA A 825 -55.71 -32.19 33.36
CA ALA A 825 -55.27 -32.55 32.01
C ALA A 825 -56.24 -33.52 31.29
N GLY A 826 -57.21 -34.11 32.00
CA GLY A 826 -58.20 -35.03 31.43
C GLY A 826 -57.69 -36.46 31.18
N VAL A 827 -56.63 -36.87 31.89
CA VAL A 827 -55.98 -38.19 31.76
C VAL A 827 -55.97 -38.94 33.10
N GLU A 828 -55.72 -40.25 33.06
CA GLU A 828 -55.53 -41.04 34.29
C GLU A 828 -54.12 -40.83 34.87
N ILE A 829 -53.99 -40.92 36.20
CA ILE A 829 -52.70 -40.68 36.91
C ILE A 829 -51.61 -41.70 36.54
N ASP A 830 -51.97 -42.90 36.08
CA ASP A 830 -51.00 -43.88 35.62
C ASP A 830 -50.37 -43.50 34.27
N GLN A 831 -51.02 -42.66 33.46
CA GLN A 831 -50.47 -42.10 32.21
C GLN A 831 -49.46 -40.95 32.43
N LEU A 832 -49.53 -40.24 33.57
CA LEU A 832 -48.59 -39.16 33.87
C LEU A 832 -47.19 -39.70 34.22
N SER A 833 -46.14 -39.07 33.71
CA SER A 833 -44.77 -39.22 34.19
C SER A 833 -44.16 -37.89 34.65
N LEU A 834 -43.29 -37.96 35.66
CA LEU A 834 -42.48 -36.84 36.16
C LEU A 834 -41.09 -36.98 35.54
N VAL A 835 -40.81 -36.16 34.54
CA VAL A 835 -39.56 -36.19 33.78
C VAL A 835 -38.52 -35.30 34.48
N SER A 836 -37.47 -35.94 34.99
CA SER A 836 -36.34 -35.30 35.66
C SER A 836 -35.30 -34.84 34.64
N ASP A 837 -35.26 -33.53 34.39
CA ASP A 837 -34.32 -32.88 33.46
C ASP A 837 -33.10 -32.26 34.17
N ALA A 838 -32.20 -31.63 33.40
CA ALA A 838 -31.01 -30.95 33.92
C ALA A 838 -31.31 -29.86 34.99
N LYS A 839 -32.51 -29.26 34.99
CA LYS A 839 -32.93 -28.31 36.03
C LYS A 839 -33.42 -29.01 37.31
N THR A 840 -34.01 -30.20 37.17
CA THR A 840 -34.35 -31.10 38.28
C THR A 840 -33.07 -31.60 38.95
N GLU A 841 -32.14 -32.11 38.16
CA GLU A 841 -30.79 -32.58 38.55
C GLU A 841 -30.00 -31.48 39.28
N ALA A 842 -29.83 -30.30 38.66
CA ALA A 842 -29.08 -29.21 39.28
C ALA A 842 -29.70 -28.70 40.59
N ALA A 843 -31.03 -28.77 40.76
CA ALA A 843 -31.69 -28.44 42.03
C ALA A 843 -31.47 -29.54 43.08
N ALA A 844 -31.55 -30.80 42.69
CA ALA A 844 -31.26 -31.95 43.55
C ALA A 844 -29.81 -31.94 44.08
N ASP A 845 -28.83 -31.61 43.23
CA ASP A 845 -27.42 -31.43 43.64
C ASP A 845 -27.25 -30.37 44.73
N ARG A 846 -27.94 -29.23 44.59
CA ARG A 846 -27.96 -28.16 45.59
C ARG A 846 -28.79 -28.50 46.84
N HIS A 847 -29.42 -29.69 46.86
CA HIS A 847 -30.36 -30.12 47.89
C HIS A 847 -31.54 -29.15 48.07
N GLU A 848 -31.93 -28.48 46.98
CA GLU A 848 -33.11 -27.64 46.87
C GLU A 848 -34.33 -28.48 46.46
N ALA A 849 -35.54 -27.92 46.57
CA ALA A 849 -36.77 -28.56 46.09
C ALA A 849 -36.83 -28.52 44.55
N PRO A 850 -36.71 -29.68 43.85
CA PRO A 850 -36.66 -29.70 42.40
C PRO A 850 -38.07 -29.63 41.79
N GLY A 851 -38.21 -28.92 40.68
CA GLY A 851 -39.43 -28.96 39.87
C GLY A 851 -39.23 -29.85 38.65
N TYR A 852 -40.22 -30.66 38.31
CA TYR A 852 -40.16 -31.68 37.26
C TYR A 852 -40.96 -31.25 36.03
N LEU A 853 -40.56 -31.69 34.83
CA LEU A 853 -41.44 -31.62 33.67
C LEU A 853 -42.51 -32.71 33.77
N ILE A 854 -43.68 -32.49 33.17
CA ILE A 854 -44.75 -33.48 33.12
C ILE A 854 -44.94 -33.95 31.69
N SER A 855 -44.96 -35.27 31.49
CA SER A 855 -45.27 -35.91 30.22
C SER A 855 -46.52 -36.79 30.35
N ILE A 856 -47.37 -36.79 29.33
CA ILE A 856 -48.50 -37.72 29.19
C ILE A 856 -48.02 -38.86 28.29
N VAL A 857 -48.04 -40.08 28.82
CA VAL A 857 -47.64 -41.29 28.08
C VAL A 857 -48.90 -42.01 27.55
N ASP A 858 -48.89 -42.36 26.27
CA ASP A 858 -49.88 -43.26 25.69
C ASP A 858 -49.59 -44.72 26.13
N PRO A 859 -50.54 -45.40 26.82
CA PRO A 859 -50.29 -46.70 27.43
C PRO A 859 -50.30 -47.88 26.43
N GLN A 860 -50.56 -47.64 25.14
CA GLN A 860 -50.55 -48.69 24.10
C GLN A 860 -49.29 -48.65 23.25
N THR A 861 -48.74 -47.46 23.03
CA THR A 861 -47.62 -47.19 22.12
C THR A 861 -46.33 -46.82 22.85
N GLY A 862 -46.42 -46.27 24.07
CA GLY A 862 -45.28 -45.79 24.84
C GLY A 862 -44.72 -44.45 24.37
N PHE A 863 -45.32 -43.81 23.36
CA PHE A 863 -45.03 -42.42 23.03
C PHE A 863 -45.48 -41.49 24.15
N ASP A 864 -44.72 -40.41 24.38
CA ASP A 864 -45.01 -39.43 25.42
C ASP A 864 -44.94 -38.00 24.89
N GLU A 865 -45.87 -37.15 25.35
CA GLU A 865 -45.97 -35.74 24.99
C GLU A 865 -45.87 -34.87 26.24
N LEU A 866 -44.94 -33.90 26.24
CA LEU A 866 -44.78 -32.94 27.32
C LEU A 866 -46.04 -32.06 27.43
N LEU A 867 -46.63 -32.03 28.61
CA LEU A 867 -47.74 -31.13 28.91
C LEU A 867 -47.25 -29.67 28.80
N THR A 868 -47.91 -28.84 28.01
CA THR A 868 -47.55 -27.43 27.79
C THR A 868 -48.57 -26.44 28.34
N ASP A 869 -48.15 -25.19 28.51
CA ASP A 869 -49.06 -24.06 28.75
C ASP A 869 -49.69 -23.51 27.45
N ASP A 870 -50.59 -22.53 27.57
CA ASP A 870 -51.27 -21.85 26.45
C ASP A 870 -50.31 -21.17 25.43
N ALA A 871 -49.02 -21.05 25.75
CA ALA A 871 -47.98 -20.52 24.88
C ALA A 871 -47.05 -21.62 24.31
N GLY A 872 -47.40 -22.90 24.47
CA GLY A 872 -46.64 -24.05 23.98
C GLY A 872 -45.35 -24.34 24.76
N ARG A 873 -45.22 -23.83 26.00
CA ARG A 873 -44.01 -24.02 26.82
C ARG A 873 -44.20 -25.22 27.76
N PRO A 874 -43.23 -26.14 27.87
CA PRO A 874 -43.34 -27.29 28.79
C PRO A 874 -43.62 -26.88 30.23
N LEU A 875 -44.68 -27.46 30.80
CA LEU A 875 -45.14 -27.21 32.16
C LEU A 875 -44.18 -27.87 33.15
N ARG A 876 -43.69 -27.07 34.10
CA ARG A 876 -42.91 -27.54 35.25
C ARG A 876 -43.74 -27.50 36.51
N HIS A 877 -43.90 -28.65 37.14
CA HIS A 877 -44.57 -28.78 38.43
C HIS A 877 -43.54 -28.76 39.58
N PHE A 878 -43.79 -27.91 40.56
CA PHE A 878 -43.17 -27.94 41.88
C PHE A 878 -44.29 -28.26 42.88
N PHE A 879 -44.05 -29.20 43.80
CA PHE A 879 -45.03 -29.56 44.82
C PHE A 879 -45.14 -28.46 45.89
N ASP A 880 -46.32 -28.24 46.45
CA ASP A 880 -46.55 -27.17 47.43
C ASP A 880 -46.77 -27.70 48.88
N PRO A 881 -45.69 -27.89 49.67
CA PRO A 881 -45.81 -28.27 51.07
C PRO A 881 -46.46 -27.19 51.95
N GLU A 882 -46.54 -25.93 51.52
CA GLU A 882 -47.20 -24.85 52.29
C GLU A 882 -48.72 -24.89 52.10
N ALA A 883 -49.20 -25.11 50.87
CA ALA A 883 -50.60 -25.41 50.58
C ALA A 883 -51.04 -26.71 51.25
N ALA A 884 -50.28 -27.80 51.10
CA ALA A 884 -50.57 -29.07 51.76
C ALA A 884 -50.62 -28.92 53.30
N ARG A 885 -49.74 -28.10 53.90
CA ARG A 885 -49.78 -27.79 55.34
C ARG A 885 -51.02 -27.00 55.72
N LYS A 886 -51.41 -26.01 54.92
CA LYS A 886 -52.63 -25.20 55.12
C LYS A 886 -53.89 -26.07 55.06
N ASP A 887 -53.97 -26.98 54.11
CA ASP A 887 -55.13 -27.88 53.96
C ASP A 887 -55.16 -28.95 55.04
N ALA A 888 -54.00 -29.48 55.46
CA ALA A 888 -53.90 -30.34 56.63
C ALA A 888 -54.32 -29.63 57.93
N MET A 889 -54.01 -28.34 58.08
CA MET A 889 -54.47 -27.53 59.22
C MET A 889 -55.97 -27.25 59.17
N ALA A 890 -56.51 -26.87 58.01
CA ALA A 890 -57.95 -26.66 57.82
C ALA A 890 -58.74 -27.95 58.09
N LYS A 891 -58.25 -29.09 57.60
CA LYS A 891 -58.85 -30.40 57.88
C LYS A 891 -58.75 -30.78 59.36
N ALA A 892 -57.61 -30.56 60.01
CA ALA A 892 -57.47 -30.80 61.45
C ALA A 892 -58.33 -29.86 62.32
N GLU A 893 -58.65 -28.66 61.85
CA GLU A 893 -59.60 -27.75 62.51
C GLU A 893 -61.05 -28.19 62.28
N GLN A 894 -61.39 -28.69 61.09
CA GLN A 894 -62.68 -29.34 60.81
C GLN A 894 -62.88 -30.63 61.62
N ASP A 895 -61.91 -31.55 61.61
CA ASP A 895 -61.95 -32.79 62.39
C ASP A 895 -62.12 -32.51 63.91
N ARG A 896 -61.56 -31.39 64.40
CA ARG A 896 -61.74 -30.92 65.80
C ARG A 896 -63.11 -30.27 66.05
N SER A 897 -63.68 -29.58 65.08
CA SER A 897 -65.05 -29.06 65.13
C SER A 897 -66.04 -30.22 65.23
N ASP A 898 -65.88 -31.21 64.35
CA ASP A 898 -66.76 -32.36 64.23
C ASP A 898 -66.62 -33.29 65.46
N ALA A 899 -65.39 -33.50 65.98
CA ALA A 899 -65.15 -34.33 67.17
C ALA A 899 -65.64 -33.70 68.49
N ASN A 900 -65.69 -32.37 68.61
CA ASN A 900 -66.19 -31.69 69.81
C ASN A 900 -67.71 -31.40 69.77
N GLY A 901 -68.38 -31.60 68.63
CA GLY A 901 -69.83 -31.45 68.50
C GLY A 901 -70.37 -30.05 68.80
N MET A 902 -69.54 -29.00 68.64
CA MET A 902 -69.84 -27.64 69.08
C MET A 902 -69.91 -26.69 67.88
N ALA A 903 -71.08 -26.12 67.62
CA ALA A 903 -71.35 -25.29 66.45
C ALA A 903 -70.42 -24.05 66.37
N PRO A 904 -70.05 -23.59 65.15
CA PRO A 904 -69.05 -22.53 64.98
C PRO A 904 -69.52 -21.19 65.53
N MET A 905 -68.87 -20.72 66.60
CA MET A 905 -69.19 -19.43 67.23
C MET A 905 -69.07 -18.26 66.26
N THR A 906 -70.13 -17.45 66.19
CA THR A 906 -70.22 -16.25 65.36
C THR A 906 -69.20 -15.19 65.78
N PRO A 907 -68.90 -14.19 64.92
CA PRO A 907 -68.09 -13.04 65.29
C PRO A 907 -68.66 -12.23 66.48
N ALA A 908 -69.96 -12.30 66.74
CA ALA A 908 -70.60 -11.63 67.87
C ALA A 908 -70.28 -12.33 69.20
N GLU A 909 -70.37 -13.66 69.26
CA GLU A 909 -70.08 -14.46 70.46
C GLU A 909 -68.60 -14.36 70.85
N ARG A 910 -67.69 -14.39 69.85
CA ARG A 910 -66.24 -14.13 70.05
C ARG A 910 -65.94 -12.73 70.62
N LYS A 911 -66.84 -11.75 70.42
CA LYS A 911 -66.71 -10.41 71.00
C LYS A 911 -67.22 -10.34 72.45
N ALA A 912 -68.28 -11.09 72.77
CA ALA A 912 -68.80 -11.19 74.13
C ALA A 912 -67.83 -11.92 75.09
N ALA A 913 -67.29 -13.06 74.66
CA ALA A 913 -66.34 -13.86 75.45
C ALA A 913 -65.04 -13.08 75.81
N ARG A 914 -64.67 -12.07 75.01
CA ARG A 914 -63.50 -11.20 75.27
C ARG A 914 -63.77 -10.04 76.25
N GLN A 915 -64.99 -9.86 76.74
CA GLN A 915 -65.36 -8.77 77.66
C GLN A 915 -65.79 -9.25 79.06
N GLN A 916 -65.85 -10.57 79.30
CA GLN A 916 -66.17 -11.14 80.61
C GLN A 916 -65.17 -12.26 80.96
N GLY A 917 -64.10 -11.93 81.68
CA GLY A 917 -63.11 -12.92 82.13
C GLY A 917 -61.71 -12.37 82.35
N GLY A 918 -61.52 -11.61 83.44
CA GLY A 918 -60.17 -11.22 83.87
C GLY A 918 -60.03 -11.27 85.38
N THR A 919 -59.15 -12.14 85.89
CA THR A 919 -58.32 -11.95 87.11
C THR A 919 -57.37 -13.14 87.33
N ALA A 920 -56.08 -12.82 87.55
CA ALA A 920 -55.09 -13.56 88.36
C ALA A 920 -54.64 -15.01 88.00
N ALA A 921 -53.45 -15.33 88.49
CA ALA A 921 -52.75 -16.63 88.55
C ALA A 921 -52.24 -16.80 90.01
N PRO A 922 -51.28 -17.69 90.40
CA PRO A 922 -50.68 -18.88 89.76
C PRO A 922 -50.68 -20.13 90.69
N LEU A 923 -50.01 -21.25 90.32
CA LEU A 923 -49.11 -22.10 91.17
C LEU A 923 -48.75 -23.50 90.55
N GLU A 924 -47.49 -23.64 90.11
CA GLU A 924 -46.42 -24.55 90.62
C GLU A 924 -46.50 -26.11 90.73
N ILE A 925 -45.29 -26.72 90.66
CA ILE A 925 -44.80 -28.10 90.97
C ILE A 925 -45.41 -29.29 90.17
N ASN A 926 -44.72 -30.39 89.81
CA ASN A 926 -43.36 -30.96 90.06
C ASN A 926 -43.00 -31.86 88.81
N ILE A 927 -42.03 -32.78 88.63
CA ILE A 927 -40.94 -33.55 89.32
C ILE A 927 -39.97 -34.08 88.20
N PRO A 928 -38.74 -34.64 88.43
CA PRO A 928 -37.69 -34.42 89.43
C PRO A 928 -36.34 -33.92 88.82
N ASP A 929 -35.36 -33.66 89.69
CA ASP A 929 -33.95 -33.39 89.36
C ASP A 929 -33.11 -34.67 89.21
N ASN A 930 -32.04 -34.64 88.39
CA ASN A 930 -30.79 -35.35 88.71
C ASN A 930 -29.59 -34.77 87.94
N LYS A 931 -28.50 -34.43 88.67
CA LYS A 931 -27.20 -33.98 88.14
C LYS A 931 -26.08 -34.41 89.08
N PRO A 932 -24.86 -34.59 88.56
CA PRO A 932 -23.76 -33.78 89.08
C PRO A 932 -22.95 -33.03 88.02
N LYS A 933 -22.05 -32.16 88.52
CA LYS A 933 -21.30 -31.10 87.81
C LYS A 933 -20.07 -31.58 87.01
N PRO A 934 -19.53 -30.75 86.09
CA PRO A 934 -18.31 -31.05 85.33
C PRO A 934 -17.02 -30.87 86.15
N SER A 935 -15.90 -31.39 85.63
CA SER A 935 -14.54 -31.17 86.11
C SER A 935 -13.60 -30.68 84.99
N PHE A 936 -12.64 -29.83 85.34
CA PHE A 936 -11.61 -29.30 84.43
C PHE A 936 -10.32 -30.13 84.50
N GLY A 937 -9.64 -30.28 83.35
CA GLY A 937 -8.18 -30.11 83.28
C GLY A 937 -7.26 -31.34 83.24
N ARG A 938 -6.59 -31.51 82.08
CA ARG A 938 -5.19 -31.97 81.85
C ARG A 938 -4.69 -33.19 82.68
N SER A 939 -4.13 -34.23 82.06
CA SER A 939 -2.94 -34.16 81.18
C SER A 939 -2.51 -35.52 80.61
N ARG A 940 -1.47 -35.50 79.75
CA ARG A 940 -0.56 -36.60 79.35
C ARG A 940 -1.04 -37.65 78.32
N SER A 941 -0.57 -37.44 77.08
CA SER A 941 0.03 -38.47 76.21
C SER A 941 1.22 -39.19 76.94
N PRO A 942 1.71 -40.38 76.51
CA PRO A 942 2.11 -40.65 75.12
C PRO A 942 1.82 -42.05 74.54
N GLY A 943 1.80 -42.10 73.19
CA GLY A 943 2.43 -43.12 72.35
C GLY A 943 2.00 -44.60 72.48
N HIS A 944 1.40 -45.11 71.40
CA HIS A 944 2.23 -45.78 70.40
C HIS A 944 1.70 -45.58 68.97
#